data_AF-A0A450Y965-F1
#
_entry.id   AF-A0A450Y965-F1
#
_cell.length_a   1.000
_cell.length_b   1.000
_cell.length_c   1.000
_cell.angle_alpha   90.00
_cell.angle_beta   90.00
_cell.angle_gamma   90.00
#
_symmetry.space_group_name_H-M   'P 1'
#
loop_
_entity.id
_entity.type
_entity.pdbx_description
1 polymer ?
#
loop_
_entity_poly.entity_id
_entity_poly.type
_entity_poly.pdbx_seq_one_letter_code
_entity_poly.pdbx_strand_id
1 'polypeptide(L)'
;MAAPYKPPLAVHLVWHPSDKDSVDPIIQAVSKHLSRDVDRPFSRNLNIPLFFYSSDSPDTPPGDSPQGLAARDILFVFTSVNTRGREAWNDYIQDLPCGDSFRCVPVALDSKGFGHGEEGSLKGLNFLRAYDWPEKFRAQHAILALAHEIYRHGFVEIEEGGKGKDSSIKIFLSHAKSGDTGLRHAESIKDFIENTNMSHFFDATEISAGFSFDDEIIGHLKESTVLAIGSDAYSSRYWCQREILCAKEHQRPMIAVDCLEEHEDRIFPAGANIPCVHVAPEPPLGDADILRILIAAILETIRHHHALESLKYYQSQGWIDSDCSFVSRPPEIRQLPAFGKGQKTKVCYPEPPIYSEEADWHHQLGIEAFTPLWRESEHSPLDGRRVGISISDVPNDGFSHNHLHADQSIRLAQDLARHLLARSATLIYGGDLRRDGFTDFILQEAIALKNRLNTDTVHVENHLAWPLYRSGAEIVAWRANYKAVMKTVEHVIPNDIIPHVDKDKFLPPSTPQNKYIWSRCLTEMREKSIDSSHARICAGGRLSEYKGKMPGVLEEILIALDRKKPIYLLGGFGGVVGEVCKVLRDEPYPEPLTEAWQITHNEGYSDLQKIARDHDRHADYDSIKSTLKGIELRELADGAGLDEEEYSRLMQTPFVDECVHIVIRGLKK
;
A
#
# COMPACT_ATOMS: atom_id res chain seq x y z
N MET A 1 11.15 17.30 19.39
CA MET A 1 11.26 16.81 18.01
C MET A 1 11.16 15.30 18.05
N ALA A 2 9.97 14.80 17.80
CA ALA A 2 9.77 13.38 17.50
C ALA A 2 10.33 13.14 16.09
N ALA A 3 11.05 12.04 15.89
CA ALA A 3 11.66 11.75 14.59
C ALA A 3 10.57 11.63 13.50
N PRO A 4 10.84 12.07 12.25
CA PRO A 4 9.94 11.84 11.12
C PRO A 4 9.72 10.34 10.92
N TYR A 5 8.53 9.95 10.47
CA TYR A 5 8.25 8.55 10.21
C TYR A 5 9.16 8.04 9.09
N LYS A 6 9.89 6.95 9.36
CA LYS A 6 10.75 6.28 8.39
C LYS A 6 10.42 4.80 8.38
N PRO A 7 9.67 4.30 7.39
CA PRO A 7 9.47 2.87 7.28
C PRO A 7 10.82 2.16 7.08
N PRO A 8 10.92 0.85 7.35
CA PRO A 8 12.17 0.12 7.18
C PRO A 8 12.72 0.17 5.75
N LEU A 9 11.81 0.18 4.77
CA LEU A 9 12.13 0.08 3.36
C LEU A 9 11.17 0.94 2.51
N ALA A 10 11.70 1.61 1.49
CA ALA A 10 10.93 2.16 0.37
C ALA A 10 11.62 1.84 -0.96
N VAL A 11 10.81 1.73 -2.03
CA VAL A 11 11.31 1.43 -3.38
C VAL A 11 10.92 2.56 -4.32
N HIS A 12 11.91 3.03 -5.08
CA HIS A 12 11.78 4.10 -6.07
C HIS A 12 12.04 3.51 -7.46
N LEU A 13 11.28 3.95 -8.46
CA LEU A 13 11.42 3.51 -9.85
C LEU A 13 11.53 4.73 -10.77
N VAL A 14 12.65 4.84 -11.51
CA VAL A 14 12.91 5.92 -12.48
C VAL A 14 12.96 5.34 -13.89
N TRP A 15 12.22 5.93 -14.84
CA TRP A 15 12.29 5.56 -16.25
C TRP A 15 11.93 6.74 -17.18
N HIS A 16 12.45 6.68 -18.41
CA HIS A 16 12.12 7.67 -19.45
C HIS A 16 10.76 7.33 -20.09
N PRO A 17 9.88 8.32 -20.36
CA PRO A 17 8.51 8.06 -20.81
C PRO A 17 8.41 7.36 -22.18
N SER A 18 9.38 7.55 -23.08
CA SER A 18 9.44 6.78 -24.34
C SER A 18 9.78 5.28 -24.16
N ASP A 19 10.17 4.83 -22.97
CA ASP A 19 10.41 3.41 -22.67
C ASP A 19 9.18 2.71 -22.08
N LYS A 20 8.04 3.42 -21.99
CA LYS A 20 6.80 2.97 -21.36
C LYS A 20 6.39 1.55 -21.75
N ASP A 21 6.39 1.23 -23.04
CA ASP A 21 5.96 -0.09 -23.53
C ASP A 21 6.84 -1.24 -23.00
N SER A 22 8.12 -0.96 -22.72
CA SER A 22 9.04 -1.95 -22.13
C SER A 22 8.98 -1.99 -20.60
N VAL A 23 8.67 -0.87 -19.96
CA VAL A 23 8.74 -0.69 -18.51
C VAL A 23 7.41 -0.97 -17.81
N ASP A 24 6.28 -0.53 -18.37
CA ASP A 24 4.94 -0.68 -17.78
C ASP A 24 4.63 -2.14 -17.42
N PRO A 25 4.87 -3.15 -18.27
CA PRO A 25 4.62 -4.55 -17.90
C PRO A 25 5.45 -5.01 -16.70
N ILE A 26 6.68 -4.51 -16.56
CA ILE A 26 7.56 -4.80 -15.42
C ILE A 26 7.01 -4.12 -14.16
N ILE A 27 6.73 -2.82 -14.25
CA ILE A 27 6.21 -2.04 -13.13
C ILE A 27 4.89 -2.61 -12.61
N GLN A 28 3.95 -2.94 -13.50
CA GLN A 28 2.66 -3.53 -13.11
C GLN A 28 2.85 -4.87 -12.41
N ALA A 29 3.69 -5.75 -12.97
CA ALA A 29 3.96 -7.06 -12.40
C ALA A 29 4.61 -6.97 -11.00
N VAL A 30 5.62 -6.11 -10.84
CA VAL A 30 6.34 -5.94 -9.58
C VAL A 30 5.47 -5.24 -8.54
N SER A 31 4.78 -4.16 -8.92
CA SER A 31 3.94 -3.37 -8.00
C SER A 31 2.83 -4.23 -7.40
N LYS A 32 2.22 -5.13 -8.17
CA LYS A 32 1.19 -6.06 -7.68
C LYS A 32 1.66 -6.93 -6.51
N HIS A 33 2.95 -7.26 -6.44
CA HIS A 33 3.52 -8.11 -5.39
C HIS A 33 4.15 -7.33 -4.24
N LEU A 34 4.82 -6.21 -4.52
CA LEU A 34 5.48 -5.38 -3.49
C LEU A 34 4.48 -4.59 -2.65
N SER A 35 3.33 -4.32 -3.20
CA SER A 35 2.38 -3.39 -2.64
C SER A 35 1.05 -4.10 -2.36
N ARG A 36 0.22 -3.52 -1.50
CA ARG A 36 -1.01 -4.20 -1.08
C ARG A 36 -1.99 -4.37 -2.24
N ASP A 37 -2.58 -5.55 -2.36
CA ASP A 37 -3.64 -5.81 -3.32
C ASP A 37 -4.93 -5.09 -2.90
N VAL A 38 -5.38 -4.11 -3.69
CA VAL A 38 -6.60 -3.33 -3.44
C VAL A 38 -7.87 -4.16 -3.63
N ASP A 39 -7.82 -5.22 -4.45
CA ASP A 39 -8.94 -6.14 -4.68
C ASP A 39 -8.98 -7.25 -3.63
N ARG A 40 -7.85 -7.48 -2.96
CA ARG A 40 -7.70 -8.46 -1.88
C ARG A 40 -7.11 -7.80 -0.65
N PRO A 41 -7.84 -6.89 0.00
CA PRO A 41 -7.28 -6.09 1.09
C PRO A 41 -6.79 -6.93 2.26
N PHE A 42 -7.34 -8.13 2.47
CA PHE A 42 -6.90 -9.04 3.52
C PHE A 42 -5.82 -10.04 3.09
N SER A 43 -5.21 -9.85 1.91
CA SER A 43 -4.05 -10.61 1.47
C SER A 43 -2.81 -10.24 2.29
N ARG A 44 -1.86 -11.17 2.39
CA ARG A 44 -0.59 -10.99 3.12
C ARG A 44 0.51 -10.37 2.23
N ASN A 45 0.14 -9.46 1.33
CA ASN A 45 1.11 -8.80 0.46
C ASN A 45 2.07 -7.90 1.27
N LEU A 46 3.19 -7.52 0.65
CA LEU A 46 4.34 -6.87 1.30
C LEU A 46 4.06 -5.48 1.89
N ASN A 47 3.14 -4.72 1.27
CA ASN A 47 2.81 -3.33 1.61
C ASN A 47 4.04 -2.40 1.69
N ILE A 48 5.02 -2.59 0.81
CA ILE A 48 6.19 -1.71 0.70
C ILE A 48 5.78 -0.43 -0.02
N PRO A 49 6.14 0.77 0.49
CA PRO A 49 5.95 2.03 -0.19
C PRO A 49 6.68 2.08 -1.55
N LEU A 50 5.95 2.45 -2.59
CA LEU A 50 6.47 2.59 -3.95
C LEU A 50 6.35 4.04 -4.41
N PHE A 51 7.44 4.56 -4.98
CA PHE A 51 7.52 5.90 -5.56
C PHE A 51 7.98 5.82 -7.02
N PHE A 52 7.32 6.58 -7.88
CA PHE A 52 7.50 6.53 -9.33
C PHE A 52 8.01 7.88 -9.85
N TYR A 53 8.96 7.84 -10.78
CA TYR A 53 9.61 9.02 -11.32
C TYR A 53 9.72 8.87 -12.84
N SER A 54 8.93 9.65 -13.55
CA SER A 54 8.94 9.75 -15.00
C SER A 54 8.46 11.14 -15.42
N SER A 55 8.07 11.31 -16.67
CA SER A 55 7.62 12.61 -17.19
C SER A 55 6.49 12.46 -18.20
N ASP A 56 5.72 13.52 -18.40
CA ASP A 56 4.79 13.64 -19.53
C ASP A 56 5.48 14.07 -20.83
N SER A 57 6.74 14.54 -20.74
CA SER A 57 7.56 15.02 -21.85
C SER A 57 8.86 14.20 -21.98
N PRO A 58 9.16 13.64 -23.18
CA PRO A 58 10.44 12.97 -23.43
C PRO A 58 11.68 13.86 -23.21
N ASP A 59 11.55 15.17 -23.35
CA ASP A 59 12.68 16.10 -23.29
C ASP A 59 12.94 16.68 -21.89
N THR A 60 12.08 16.35 -20.92
CA THR A 60 12.15 16.93 -19.58
C THR A 60 12.09 15.80 -18.56
N PRO A 61 13.13 15.58 -17.72
CA PRO A 61 13.05 14.64 -16.61
C PRO A 61 12.07 15.13 -15.52
N PRO A 62 11.76 14.31 -14.50
CA PRO A 62 11.01 14.75 -13.32
C PRO A 62 11.55 16.06 -12.73
N GLY A 63 10.66 16.87 -12.12
CA GLY A 63 11.01 18.19 -11.58
C GLY A 63 11.91 18.14 -10.34
N ASP A 64 12.01 16.98 -9.71
CA ASP A 64 12.77 16.72 -8.49
C ASP A 64 13.38 15.30 -8.50
N SER A 65 14.35 15.07 -7.61
CA SER A 65 15.03 13.78 -7.47
C SER A 65 14.39 12.93 -6.37
N PRO A 66 14.48 11.60 -6.47
CA PRO A 66 14.05 10.70 -5.41
C PRO A 66 14.63 11.08 -4.03
N GLN A 67 13.79 11.10 -3.01
CA GLN A 67 14.20 11.49 -1.65
C GLN A 67 14.33 10.27 -0.75
N GLY A 68 15.27 10.29 0.19
CA GLY A 68 15.43 9.25 1.20
C GLY A 68 14.33 9.32 2.26
N LEU A 69 13.28 8.52 2.08
CA LEU A 69 12.06 8.56 2.91
C LEU A 69 12.02 7.40 3.92
N ALA A 70 12.86 6.39 3.75
CA ALA A 70 12.91 5.19 4.60
C ALA A 70 14.24 5.07 5.37
N ALA A 71 14.37 4.00 6.16
CA ALA A 71 15.65 3.61 6.74
C ALA A 71 16.60 3.06 5.66
N ARG A 72 16.03 2.34 4.69
CA ARG A 72 16.69 1.88 3.46
C ARG A 72 15.80 2.26 2.28
N ASP A 73 16.34 3.01 1.33
CA ASP A 73 15.68 3.30 0.07
C ASP A 73 16.41 2.56 -1.05
N ILE A 74 15.65 1.94 -1.96
CA ILE A 74 16.19 1.23 -3.11
C ILE A 74 15.64 1.88 -4.38
N LEU A 75 16.53 2.39 -5.22
CA LEU A 75 16.19 3.05 -6.47
C LEU A 75 16.52 2.16 -7.67
N PHE A 76 15.49 1.68 -8.36
CA PHE A 76 15.63 1.04 -9.66
C PHE A 76 15.69 2.11 -10.76
N VAL A 77 16.81 2.17 -11.47
CA VAL A 77 17.02 3.12 -12.58
C VAL A 77 16.94 2.38 -13.90
N PHE A 78 15.82 2.49 -14.61
CA PHE A 78 15.66 1.91 -15.94
C PHE A 78 16.39 2.77 -16.96
N THR A 79 17.38 2.18 -17.64
CA THR A 79 18.28 2.85 -18.58
C THR A 79 18.14 2.27 -19.97
N SER A 80 18.24 3.15 -20.97
CA SER A 80 18.01 2.83 -22.39
C SER A 80 18.72 3.85 -23.29
N VAL A 81 18.60 3.64 -24.61
CA VAL A 81 18.94 4.64 -25.62
C VAL A 81 18.26 6.00 -25.38
N ASN A 82 17.04 6.03 -24.84
CA ASN A 82 16.30 7.27 -24.59
C ASN A 82 16.89 8.06 -23.43
N THR A 83 17.24 7.38 -22.34
CA THR A 83 17.90 8.03 -21.18
C THR A 83 19.32 8.50 -21.49
N ARG A 84 20.06 7.81 -22.37
CA ARG A 84 21.45 8.16 -22.71
C ARG A 84 21.54 9.17 -23.85
N GLY A 85 20.57 9.16 -24.76
CA GLY A 85 20.57 9.98 -25.97
C GLY A 85 20.07 11.42 -25.77
N ARG A 86 19.50 11.76 -24.61
CA ARG A 86 19.02 13.10 -24.28
C ARG A 86 19.81 13.67 -23.11
N GLU A 87 20.42 14.85 -23.32
CA GLU A 87 21.30 15.51 -22.35
C GLU A 87 20.60 15.70 -20.99
N ALA A 88 19.39 16.26 -20.97
CA ALA A 88 18.64 16.47 -19.73
C ALA A 88 18.38 15.18 -18.92
N TRP A 89 18.12 14.05 -19.58
CA TRP A 89 17.95 12.76 -18.90
C TRP A 89 19.28 12.14 -18.46
N ASN A 90 20.33 12.35 -19.24
CA ASN A 90 21.67 11.91 -18.89
C ASN A 90 22.13 12.63 -17.61
N ASP A 91 22.00 13.95 -17.57
CA ASP A 91 22.34 14.79 -16.42
C ASP A 91 21.49 14.38 -15.19
N TYR A 92 20.18 14.22 -15.37
CA TYR A 92 19.29 13.77 -14.30
C TYR A 92 19.72 12.43 -13.68
N ILE A 93 20.11 11.44 -14.50
CA ILE A 93 20.59 10.15 -13.99
C ILE A 93 21.94 10.27 -13.31
N GLN A 94 22.83 11.12 -13.82
CA GLN A 94 24.15 11.36 -13.23
C GLN A 94 24.03 11.96 -11.83
N ASP A 95 23.00 12.76 -11.57
CA ASP A 95 22.77 13.47 -10.30
C ASP A 95 21.87 12.70 -9.30
N LEU A 96 21.46 11.46 -9.61
CA LEU A 96 20.64 10.66 -8.70
C LEU A 96 21.35 10.40 -7.36
N PRO A 97 20.64 10.40 -6.22
CA PRO A 97 21.25 10.36 -4.90
C PRO A 97 21.69 8.93 -4.49
N CYS A 98 22.66 8.36 -5.18
CA CYS A 98 23.15 7.01 -4.89
C CYS A 98 24.11 7.00 -3.70
N GLY A 99 23.84 6.15 -2.70
CA GLY A 99 24.63 6.03 -1.48
C GLY A 99 24.33 4.75 -0.69
N ASP A 100 24.75 4.69 0.58
CA ASP A 100 24.61 3.48 1.40
C ASP A 100 23.19 3.21 1.89
N SER A 101 22.48 4.26 2.33
CA SER A 101 21.07 4.19 2.72
C SER A 101 20.12 4.36 1.54
N PHE A 102 20.64 4.73 0.36
CA PHE A 102 19.88 4.98 -0.86
C PHE A 102 20.54 4.23 -2.03
N ARG A 103 20.31 2.91 -2.10
CA ARG A 103 21.03 2.02 -3.01
C ARG A 103 20.41 2.08 -4.40
N CYS A 104 21.24 2.38 -5.40
CA CYS A 104 20.84 2.38 -6.80
C CYS A 104 21.10 1.02 -7.46
N VAL A 105 20.08 0.48 -8.13
CA VAL A 105 20.14 -0.75 -8.90
C VAL A 105 19.79 -0.42 -10.35
N PRO A 106 20.78 -0.32 -11.24
CA PRO A 106 20.52 0.04 -12.62
C PRO A 106 19.98 -1.16 -13.42
N VAL A 107 18.97 -0.90 -14.25
CA VAL A 107 18.27 -1.89 -15.07
C VAL A 107 18.37 -1.47 -16.55
N ALA A 108 19.22 -2.14 -17.31
CA ALA A 108 19.40 -1.88 -18.75
C ALA A 108 18.26 -2.50 -19.57
N LEU A 109 17.47 -1.66 -20.23
CA LEU A 109 16.41 -2.06 -21.17
C LEU A 109 16.95 -2.38 -22.57
N ASP A 110 18.16 -1.91 -22.89
CA ASP A 110 18.90 -2.19 -24.10
C ASP A 110 20.42 -2.07 -23.85
N SER A 111 21.23 -2.36 -24.88
CA SER A 111 22.70 -2.29 -24.76
C SER A 111 23.27 -0.86 -24.70
N LYS A 112 22.49 0.17 -24.99
CA LYS A 112 22.92 1.58 -24.87
C LYS A 112 22.78 2.07 -23.44
N GLY A 113 21.86 1.51 -22.65
CA GLY A 113 21.69 1.81 -21.23
C GLY A 113 22.98 1.65 -20.38
N PHE A 114 23.87 0.73 -20.75
CA PHE A 114 25.16 0.54 -20.05
C PHE A 114 26.08 1.76 -20.09
N GLY A 115 25.87 2.72 -21.01
CA GLY A 115 26.68 3.93 -21.08
C GLY A 115 26.64 4.76 -19.78
N HIS A 116 25.57 4.61 -18.98
CA HIS A 116 25.48 5.24 -17.65
C HIS A 116 26.42 4.62 -16.61
N GLY A 117 27.02 3.46 -16.88
CA GLY A 117 28.01 2.83 -15.98
C GLY A 117 29.42 3.43 -16.06
N GLU A 118 29.68 4.33 -17.02
CA GLU A 118 30.99 4.94 -17.26
C GLU A 118 31.25 6.18 -16.37
N GLU A 119 30.18 6.89 -16.00
CA GLU A 119 30.21 8.18 -15.30
C GLU A 119 28.98 8.40 -14.41
N GLY A 120 29.01 9.47 -13.60
CA GLY A 120 27.90 9.83 -12.71
C GLY A 120 27.61 8.83 -11.60
N SER A 121 26.38 8.87 -11.09
CA SER A 121 25.96 8.12 -9.90
C SER A 121 25.84 6.60 -10.08
N LEU A 122 25.83 6.11 -11.32
CA LEU A 122 25.81 4.68 -11.64
C LEU A 122 27.19 4.11 -12.01
N LYS A 123 28.24 4.93 -11.90
CA LYS A 123 29.59 4.55 -12.30
C LYS A 123 30.09 3.30 -11.58
N GLY A 124 30.56 2.32 -12.36
CA GLY A 124 31.15 1.08 -11.85
C GLY A 124 30.13 0.08 -11.27
N LEU A 125 28.83 0.36 -11.34
CA LEU A 125 27.79 -0.58 -10.95
C LEU A 125 27.55 -1.62 -12.04
N ASN A 126 27.16 -2.84 -11.63
CA ASN A 126 26.67 -3.86 -12.55
C ASN A 126 25.16 -3.68 -12.77
N PHE A 127 24.70 -3.92 -14.00
CA PHE A 127 23.31 -3.68 -14.39
C PHE A 127 22.54 -4.99 -14.48
N LEU A 128 21.29 -4.97 -14.05
CA LEU A 128 20.31 -5.98 -14.45
C LEU A 128 20.04 -5.82 -15.95
N ARG A 129 20.13 -6.91 -16.71
CA ARG A 129 19.97 -6.90 -18.17
C ARG A 129 18.54 -7.29 -18.54
N ALA A 130 17.63 -6.34 -18.51
CA ALA A 130 16.22 -6.60 -18.77
C ALA A 130 15.95 -7.07 -20.20
N TYR A 131 16.83 -6.72 -21.16
CA TYR A 131 16.74 -7.17 -22.54
C TYR A 131 17.16 -8.64 -22.75
N ASP A 132 17.84 -9.26 -21.78
CA ASP A 132 18.20 -10.68 -21.82
C ASP A 132 17.09 -11.58 -21.24
N TRP A 133 16.04 -10.99 -20.65
CA TRP A 133 14.94 -11.77 -20.07
C TRP A 133 14.07 -12.41 -21.17
N PRO A 134 13.79 -13.74 -21.09
CA PRO A 134 12.96 -14.43 -22.07
C PRO A 134 11.57 -13.80 -22.18
N GLU A 135 11.14 -13.46 -23.41
CA GLU A 135 9.89 -12.76 -23.67
C GLU A 135 8.68 -13.46 -23.02
N LYS A 136 8.62 -14.80 -23.13
CA LYS A 136 7.55 -15.64 -22.54
C LYS A 136 7.40 -15.48 -21.02
N PHE A 137 8.50 -15.25 -20.31
CA PHE A 137 8.55 -15.19 -18.84
C PHE A 137 9.14 -13.87 -18.32
N ARG A 138 9.09 -12.81 -19.13
CA ARG A 138 9.77 -11.54 -18.84
C ARG A 138 9.32 -10.94 -17.52
N ALA A 139 8.01 -10.98 -17.24
CA ALA A 139 7.44 -10.48 -15.99
C ALA A 139 7.96 -11.25 -14.77
N GLN A 140 8.01 -12.59 -14.86
CA GLN A 140 8.50 -13.45 -13.79
C GLN A 140 9.99 -13.22 -13.50
N HIS A 141 10.81 -13.12 -14.55
CA HIS A 141 12.23 -12.77 -14.39
C HIS A 141 12.42 -11.38 -13.79
N ALA A 142 11.61 -10.40 -14.19
CA ALA A 142 11.65 -9.06 -13.63
C ALA A 142 11.30 -9.07 -12.13
N ILE A 143 10.21 -9.75 -11.75
CA ILE A 143 9.81 -9.90 -10.34
C ILE A 143 10.94 -10.55 -9.54
N LEU A 144 11.48 -11.67 -10.01
CA LEU A 144 12.53 -12.40 -9.30
C LEU A 144 13.80 -11.57 -9.14
N ALA A 145 14.25 -10.90 -10.20
CA ALA A 145 15.46 -10.07 -10.19
C ALA A 145 15.31 -8.85 -9.27
N LEU A 146 14.22 -8.07 -9.42
CA LEU A 146 14.00 -6.88 -8.61
C LEU A 146 13.75 -7.25 -7.14
N ALA A 147 12.98 -8.31 -6.86
CA ALA A 147 12.77 -8.79 -5.49
C ALA A 147 14.06 -9.29 -4.83
N HIS A 148 14.97 -9.90 -5.59
CA HIS A 148 16.27 -10.33 -5.06
C HIS A 148 17.12 -9.14 -4.62
N GLU A 149 17.16 -8.08 -5.42
CA GLU A 149 17.89 -6.85 -5.06
C GLU A 149 17.20 -6.09 -3.92
N ILE A 150 15.87 -6.14 -3.84
CA ILE A 150 15.12 -5.63 -2.69
C ILE A 150 15.51 -6.36 -1.40
N TYR A 151 15.59 -7.69 -1.44
CA TYR A 151 16.06 -8.48 -0.29
C TYR A 151 17.49 -8.09 0.10
N ARG A 152 18.40 -8.09 -0.88
CA ARG A 152 19.83 -7.82 -0.68
C ARG A 152 20.07 -6.45 -0.06
N HIS A 153 19.50 -5.40 -0.65
CA HIS A 153 19.78 -4.02 -0.22
C HIS A 153 18.86 -3.52 0.90
N GLY A 154 17.72 -4.19 1.12
CA GLY A 154 16.76 -3.82 2.14
C GLY A 154 16.96 -4.52 3.49
N PHE A 155 17.46 -5.77 3.49
CA PHE A 155 17.47 -6.61 4.70
C PHE A 155 18.79 -7.33 4.99
N VAL A 156 19.81 -7.15 4.16
CA VAL A 156 21.15 -7.74 4.39
C VAL A 156 22.16 -6.61 4.59
N GLU A 157 22.96 -6.71 5.65
CA GLU A 157 24.12 -5.84 5.81
C GLU A 157 25.24 -6.29 4.87
N ILE A 158 25.65 -5.40 3.98
CA ILE A 158 26.68 -5.68 2.96
C ILE A 158 27.99 -5.08 3.45
N GLU A 159 28.95 -5.96 3.78
CA GLU A 159 30.29 -5.54 4.17
C GLU A 159 31.06 -4.95 2.97
N GLU A 160 31.82 -3.89 3.22
CA GLU A 160 32.63 -3.24 2.20
C GLU A 160 33.71 -4.20 1.67
N GLY A 161 33.72 -4.44 0.36
CA GLY A 161 34.62 -5.42 -0.27
C GLY A 161 34.13 -6.88 -0.22
N GLY A 162 32.97 -7.16 0.39
CA GLY A 162 32.32 -8.47 0.35
C GLY A 162 31.92 -8.88 -1.08
N LYS A 163 31.85 -10.18 -1.37
CA LYS A 163 31.40 -10.64 -2.69
C LYS A 163 29.88 -10.53 -2.75
N GLY A 164 29.33 -10.05 -3.88
CA GLY A 164 27.88 -9.94 -4.04
C GLY A 164 27.11 -11.24 -3.77
N LYS A 165 27.73 -12.40 -4.03
CA LYS A 165 27.16 -13.73 -3.73
C LYS A 165 26.93 -13.98 -2.24
N ASP A 166 27.73 -13.38 -1.36
CA ASP A 166 27.64 -13.56 0.09
C ASP A 166 26.35 -12.91 0.65
N SER A 167 25.84 -11.89 -0.05
CA SER A 167 24.60 -11.17 0.27
C SER A 167 23.35 -11.72 -0.45
N SER A 168 23.50 -12.77 -1.26
CA SER A 168 22.37 -13.38 -1.96
C SER A 168 21.49 -14.17 -1.00
N ILE A 169 20.17 -14.18 -1.27
CA ILE A 169 19.27 -15.12 -0.60
C ILE A 169 19.79 -16.57 -0.69
N LYS A 170 19.69 -17.30 0.42
CA LYS A 170 19.97 -18.73 0.52
C LYS A 170 18.65 -19.49 0.60
N ILE A 171 18.43 -20.43 -0.31
CA ILE A 171 17.25 -21.32 -0.31
C ILE A 171 17.64 -22.69 0.23
N PHE A 172 16.98 -23.14 1.29
CA PHE A 172 17.13 -24.48 1.86
C PHE A 172 16.10 -25.42 1.23
N LEU A 173 16.55 -26.42 0.46
CA LEU A 173 15.68 -27.35 -0.27
C LEU A 173 15.33 -28.57 0.60
N SER A 174 14.29 -28.46 1.42
CA SER A 174 13.80 -29.55 2.27
C SER A 174 12.94 -30.50 1.44
N HIS A 175 13.33 -31.77 1.38
CA HIS A 175 12.64 -32.79 0.58
C HIS A 175 12.78 -34.20 1.21
N ALA A 176 11.88 -35.11 0.86
CA ALA A 176 12.05 -36.51 1.22
C ALA A 176 13.08 -37.18 0.29
N LYS A 177 14.05 -37.90 0.88
CA LYS A 177 14.98 -38.76 0.12
C LYS A 177 14.33 -40.02 -0.48
N SER A 178 13.07 -40.28 -0.11
CA SER A 178 12.28 -41.42 -0.56
C SER A 178 11.12 -40.95 -1.42
N GLY A 179 10.81 -41.66 -2.51
CA GLY A 179 9.91 -41.15 -3.54
C GLY A 179 10.69 -40.22 -4.46
N ASP A 180 10.70 -40.53 -5.75
CA ASP A 180 11.57 -39.86 -6.74
C ASP A 180 11.17 -38.39 -6.94
N THR A 181 9.89 -38.07 -6.77
CA THR A 181 9.29 -36.76 -7.05
C THR A 181 9.91 -35.61 -6.26
N GLY A 182 9.96 -35.70 -4.93
CA GLY A 182 10.48 -34.61 -4.09
C GLY A 182 11.96 -34.32 -4.35
N LEU A 183 12.76 -35.37 -4.54
CA LEU A 183 14.18 -35.27 -4.89
C LEU A 183 14.39 -34.63 -6.27
N ARG A 184 13.68 -35.12 -7.30
CA ARG A 184 13.85 -34.62 -8.67
C ARG A 184 13.35 -33.20 -8.87
N HIS A 185 12.33 -32.80 -8.13
CA HIS A 185 11.89 -31.41 -8.08
C HIS A 185 12.95 -30.53 -7.41
N ALA A 186 13.56 -30.99 -6.31
CA ALA A 186 14.66 -30.28 -5.67
C ALA A 186 15.87 -30.12 -6.60
N GLU A 187 16.24 -31.18 -7.34
CA GLU A 187 17.31 -31.14 -8.36
C GLU A 187 17.00 -30.15 -9.47
N SER A 188 15.77 -30.17 -10.02
CA SER A 188 15.35 -29.23 -11.07
C SER A 188 15.46 -27.77 -10.61
N ILE A 189 15.05 -27.49 -9.37
CA ILE A 189 15.13 -26.15 -8.78
C ILE A 189 16.59 -25.75 -8.53
N LYS A 190 17.41 -26.67 -8.02
CA LYS A 190 18.84 -26.46 -7.79
C LYS A 190 19.56 -26.09 -9.09
N ASP A 191 19.38 -26.89 -10.14
CA ASP A 191 20.00 -26.68 -11.45
C ASP A 191 19.58 -25.35 -12.07
N PHE A 192 18.33 -24.93 -11.87
CA PHE A 192 17.87 -23.60 -12.26
C PHE A 192 18.61 -22.50 -11.47
N ILE A 193 18.71 -22.62 -10.14
CA ILE A 193 19.39 -21.63 -9.28
C ILE A 193 20.87 -21.47 -9.65
N GLU A 194 21.57 -22.55 -10.03
CA GLU A 194 22.99 -22.50 -10.43
C GLU A 194 23.27 -21.56 -11.61
N ASN A 195 22.25 -21.27 -12.42
CA ASN A 195 22.32 -20.34 -13.54
C ASN A 195 21.84 -18.92 -13.18
N THR A 196 21.67 -18.62 -11.89
CA THR A 196 21.19 -17.32 -11.38
C THR A 196 22.18 -16.72 -10.36
N ASN A 197 21.89 -15.50 -9.89
CA ASN A 197 22.63 -14.86 -8.80
C ASN A 197 22.15 -15.26 -7.39
N MET A 198 21.17 -16.16 -7.27
CA MET A 198 20.69 -16.71 -5.98
C MET A 198 21.65 -17.80 -5.47
N SER A 199 21.63 -18.06 -4.15
CA SER A 199 22.37 -19.17 -3.54
C SER A 199 21.39 -20.21 -2.99
N HIS A 200 21.84 -21.46 -2.86
CA HIS A 200 21.05 -22.56 -2.30
C HIS A 200 21.87 -23.36 -1.29
N PHE A 201 21.17 -24.18 -0.50
CA PHE A 201 21.73 -25.26 0.30
C PHE A 201 21.00 -26.56 -0.04
N PHE A 202 21.74 -27.56 -0.51
CA PHE A 202 21.26 -28.91 -0.82
C PHE A 202 22.06 -29.98 -0.06
N ASP A 203 21.40 -30.67 0.87
CA ASP A 203 22.04 -31.56 1.86
C ASP A 203 22.82 -32.73 1.22
N ALA A 204 22.39 -33.21 0.05
CA ALA A 204 23.05 -34.33 -0.64
C ALA A 204 24.45 -33.98 -1.19
N THR A 205 24.78 -32.70 -1.36
CA THR A 205 26.05 -32.26 -1.97
C THR A 205 26.86 -31.29 -1.11
N GLU A 206 26.26 -30.64 -0.10
CA GLU A 206 26.90 -29.55 0.64
C GLU A 206 27.41 -29.91 2.04
N ILE A 207 27.05 -31.08 2.58
CA ILE A 207 27.55 -31.56 3.88
C ILE A 207 28.94 -32.17 3.71
N SER A 208 29.93 -31.61 4.40
CA SER A 208 31.32 -32.04 4.28
C SER A 208 31.57 -33.35 5.04
N ALA A 209 32.40 -34.24 4.46
CA ALA A 209 32.74 -35.51 5.10
C ALA A 209 33.43 -35.29 6.47
N GLY A 210 32.87 -35.86 7.53
CA GLY A 210 33.41 -35.78 8.89
C GLY A 210 32.78 -34.72 9.80
N PHE A 211 31.82 -33.94 9.31
CA PHE A 211 31.05 -32.99 10.10
C PHE A 211 29.75 -33.60 10.66
N SER A 212 29.22 -33.00 11.74
CA SER A 212 27.95 -33.39 12.36
C SER A 212 26.79 -32.98 11.45
N PHE A 213 26.10 -33.98 10.90
CA PHE A 213 24.96 -33.80 9.99
C PHE A 213 23.90 -32.87 10.59
N ASP A 214 23.59 -33.05 11.88
CA ASP A 214 22.57 -32.31 12.61
C ASP A 214 22.94 -30.83 12.76
N ASP A 215 24.19 -30.54 13.14
CA ASP A 215 24.66 -29.18 13.42
C ASP A 215 24.80 -28.36 12.12
N GLU A 216 25.26 -28.98 11.03
CA GLU A 216 25.37 -28.30 9.73
C GLU A 216 23.99 -27.95 9.16
N ILE A 217 23.05 -28.89 9.14
CA ILE A 217 21.68 -28.64 8.65
C ILE A 217 21.01 -27.51 9.42
N ILE A 218 21.09 -27.56 10.76
CA ILE A 218 20.50 -26.54 11.62
C ILE A 218 21.20 -25.18 11.42
N GLY A 219 22.52 -25.17 11.26
CA GLY A 219 23.29 -23.96 10.97
C GLY A 219 22.85 -23.28 9.68
N HIS A 220 22.83 -24.02 8.57
CA HIS A 220 22.42 -23.48 7.26
C HIS A 220 20.95 -23.06 7.21
N LEU A 221 20.07 -23.79 7.89
CA LEU A 221 18.65 -23.47 7.96
C LEU A 221 18.39 -22.10 8.62
N LYS A 222 19.16 -21.74 9.65
CA LYS A 222 19.03 -20.44 10.35
C LYS A 222 19.33 -19.24 9.48
N GLU A 223 20.06 -19.42 8.38
CA GLU A 223 20.43 -18.36 7.44
C GLU A 223 19.60 -18.39 6.16
N SER A 224 18.70 -19.38 6.02
CA SER A 224 18.04 -19.66 4.75
C SER A 224 16.53 -19.39 4.80
N THR A 225 15.95 -19.35 3.62
CA THR A 225 14.51 -19.49 3.38
C THR A 225 14.21 -20.96 3.10
N VAL A 226 13.27 -21.54 3.84
CA VAL A 226 12.97 -22.98 3.73
C VAL A 226 11.95 -23.23 2.64
N LEU A 227 12.32 -24.06 1.68
CA LEU A 227 11.44 -24.61 0.67
C LEU A 227 11.06 -26.04 1.05
N ALA A 228 9.81 -26.24 1.48
CA ALA A 228 9.30 -27.55 1.89
C ALA A 228 8.63 -28.27 0.72
N ILE A 229 9.31 -29.22 0.10
CA ILE A 229 8.83 -29.95 -1.10
C ILE A 229 8.00 -31.15 -0.65
N GLY A 230 6.69 -30.94 -0.55
CA GLY A 230 5.68 -31.86 -0.02
C GLY A 230 5.26 -32.92 -1.03
N SER A 231 6.05 -34.00 -1.14
CA SER A 231 5.63 -35.26 -1.75
C SER A 231 4.93 -36.18 -0.74
N ASP A 232 4.34 -37.29 -1.20
CA ASP A 232 3.58 -38.25 -0.36
C ASP A 232 4.36 -38.73 0.88
N ALA A 233 5.68 -38.88 0.75
CA ALA A 233 6.53 -39.32 1.85
C ALA A 233 6.97 -38.19 2.79
N TYR A 234 6.86 -36.91 2.41
CA TYR A 234 7.51 -35.78 3.07
C TYR A 234 7.22 -35.68 4.55
N SER A 235 5.95 -35.59 4.94
CA SER A 235 5.55 -35.41 6.33
C SER A 235 5.77 -36.62 7.21
N SER A 236 5.98 -37.81 6.63
CA SER A 236 6.30 -39.03 7.39
C SER A 236 7.79 -39.10 7.77
N ARG A 237 8.65 -38.27 7.17
CA ARG A 237 10.10 -38.28 7.41
C ARG A 237 10.47 -37.40 8.59
N TYR A 238 11.13 -38.02 9.57
CA TYR A 238 11.62 -37.36 10.78
C TYR A 238 12.48 -36.12 10.49
N TRP A 239 13.39 -36.21 9.52
CA TRP A 239 14.27 -35.09 9.17
C TRP A 239 13.51 -33.90 8.59
N CYS A 240 12.60 -34.14 7.63
CA CYS A 240 11.72 -33.10 7.11
C CYS A 240 10.90 -32.44 8.23
N GLN A 241 10.33 -33.24 9.15
CA GLN A 241 9.62 -32.69 10.31
C GLN A 241 10.53 -31.82 11.19
N ARG A 242 11.76 -32.26 11.46
CA ARG A 242 12.75 -31.54 12.28
C ARG A 242 13.14 -30.21 11.65
N GLU A 243 13.35 -30.15 10.34
CA GLU A 243 13.66 -28.93 9.59
C GLU A 243 12.52 -27.90 9.72
N ILE A 244 11.28 -28.33 9.47
CA ILE A 244 10.10 -27.47 9.62
C ILE A 244 9.97 -26.93 11.06
N LEU A 245 10.16 -27.79 12.07
CA LEU A 245 10.11 -27.37 13.47
C LEU A 245 11.22 -26.38 13.81
N CYS A 246 12.45 -26.63 13.35
CA CYS A 246 13.59 -25.74 13.55
C CYS A 246 13.37 -24.38 12.88
N ALA A 247 12.80 -24.36 11.68
CA ALA A 247 12.47 -23.14 10.95
C ALA A 247 11.44 -22.30 11.71
N LYS A 248 10.39 -22.92 12.25
CA LYS A 248 9.38 -22.25 13.07
C LYS A 248 9.96 -21.70 14.38
N GLU A 249 10.82 -22.45 15.04
CA GLU A 249 11.50 -22.05 16.29
C GLU A 249 12.39 -20.81 16.07
N HIS A 250 13.14 -20.77 14.96
CA HIS A 250 14.04 -19.67 14.63
C HIS A 250 13.37 -18.57 13.80
N GLN A 251 12.04 -18.57 13.71
CA GLN A 251 11.25 -17.64 12.90
C GLN A 251 11.81 -17.46 11.49
N ARG A 252 12.11 -18.55 10.77
CA ARG A 252 12.62 -18.46 9.40
C ARG A 252 11.48 -18.29 8.39
N PRO A 253 11.71 -17.58 7.27
CA PRO A 253 10.77 -17.58 6.15
C PRO A 253 10.68 -18.98 5.53
N MET A 254 9.46 -19.36 5.14
CA MET A 254 9.16 -20.71 4.65
C MET A 254 8.05 -20.66 3.61
N ILE A 255 8.14 -21.50 2.59
CA ILE A 255 7.03 -21.81 1.68
C ILE A 255 6.91 -23.32 1.48
N ALA A 256 5.69 -23.80 1.24
CA ALA A 256 5.42 -25.17 0.83
C ALA A 256 5.33 -25.26 -0.70
N VAL A 257 5.89 -26.33 -1.26
CA VAL A 257 5.63 -26.78 -2.63
C VAL A 257 4.80 -28.04 -2.50
N ASP A 258 3.53 -27.95 -2.87
CA ASP A 258 2.64 -29.11 -2.89
C ASP A 258 2.81 -29.83 -4.23
N CYS A 259 3.33 -31.06 -4.16
CA CYS A 259 3.53 -31.95 -5.29
C CYS A 259 3.11 -33.38 -4.92
N LEU A 260 2.02 -33.53 -4.16
CA LEU A 260 1.44 -34.82 -3.82
C LEU A 260 1.03 -35.59 -5.09
N GLU A 261 1.39 -36.87 -5.14
CA GLU A 261 1.04 -37.81 -6.21
C GLU A 261 -0.32 -38.44 -5.93
N GLU A 262 -0.47 -39.04 -4.75
CA GLU A 262 -1.68 -39.80 -4.40
C GLU A 262 -2.27 -39.36 -3.06
N HIS A 263 -1.44 -39.30 -2.00
CA HIS A 263 -1.94 -39.01 -0.65
C HIS A 263 -0.84 -38.64 0.35
N GLU A 264 -1.27 -38.10 1.49
CA GLU A 264 -0.44 -37.91 2.68
C GLU A 264 -1.12 -38.62 3.86
N ASP A 265 -0.46 -39.61 4.47
CA ASP A 265 -1.03 -40.39 5.59
C ASP A 265 -1.41 -39.48 6.79
N ARG A 266 -0.57 -38.49 7.06
CA ARG A 266 -0.79 -37.49 8.11
C ARG A 266 -0.25 -36.14 7.69
N ILE A 267 -1.17 -35.19 7.44
CA ILE A 267 -0.84 -33.78 7.25
C ILE A 267 -0.10 -33.25 8.49
N PHE A 268 1.13 -32.79 8.29
CA PHE A 268 1.97 -32.32 9.40
C PHE A 268 1.52 -30.94 9.91
N PRO A 269 0.98 -30.81 11.14
CA PRO A 269 0.35 -29.55 11.57
C PRO A 269 1.33 -28.37 11.67
N ALA A 270 2.62 -28.62 11.92
CA ALA A 270 3.62 -27.55 11.98
C ALA A 270 4.00 -27.00 10.60
N GLY A 271 3.57 -27.66 9.51
CA GLY A 271 3.68 -27.15 8.13
C GLY A 271 2.60 -26.14 7.75
N ALA A 272 1.64 -25.84 8.63
CA ALA A 272 0.54 -24.91 8.35
C ALA A 272 0.96 -23.42 8.41
N ASN A 273 0.04 -22.54 8.00
CA ASN A 273 0.16 -21.08 8.07
C ASN A 273 1.41 -20.52 7.35
N ILE A 274 1.80 -21.17 6.26
CA ILE A 274 2.83 -20.72 5.32
C ILE A 274 2.24 -20.67 3.91
N PRO A 275 2.77 -19.83 2.99
CA PRO A 275 2.34 -19.85 1.60
C PRO A 275 2.60 -21.22 0.96
N CYS A 276 1.70 -21.66 0.08
CA CYS A 276 1.81 -22.93 -0.64
C CYS A 276 1.71 -22.69 -2.15
N VAL A 277 2.64 -23.28 -2.90
CA VAL A 277 2.64 -23.30 -4.36
C VAL A 277 2.41 -24.74 -4.82
N HIS A 278 1.28 -24.98 -5.47
CA HIS A 278 0.99 -26.27 -6.08
C HIS A 278 1.69 -26.42 -7.45
N VAL A 279 2.31 -27.58 -7.66
CA VAL A 279 2.94 -28.01 -8.92
C VAL A 279 2.57 -29.45 -9.23
N ALA A 280 2.66 -29.82 -10.51
CA ALA A 280 2.45 -31.19 -10.92
C ALA A 280 3.49 -32.14 -10.28
N PRO A 281 3.11 -33.36 -9.89
CA PRO A 281 4.07 -34.31 -9.32
C PRO A 281 5.06 -34.83 -10.37
N GLU A 282 4.72 -34.81 -11.67
CA GLU A 282 5.57 -35.40 -12.70
C GLU A 282 6.87 -34.60 -12.92
N PRO A 283 8.06 -35.21 -12.74
CA PRO A 283 9.34 -34.57 -13.01
C PRO A 283 9.73 -34.65 -14.51
N PRO A 284 10.58 -33.73 -15.02
CA PRO A 284 11.16 -32.59 -14.31
C PRO A 284 10.20 -31.39 -14.21
N LEU A 285 10.42 -30.51 -13.24
CA LEU A 285 9.70 -29.25 -13.17
C LEU A 285 10.07 -28.36 -14.36
N GLY A 286 9.05 -27.75 -14.98
CA GLY A 286 9.27 -26.74 -16.01
C GLY A 286 9.65 -25.39 -15.41
N ASP A 287 10.37 -24.57 -16.18
CA ASP A 287 10.83 -23.23 -15.79
C ASP A 287 9.71 -22.34 -15.22
N ALA A 288 8.49 -22.45 -15.76
CA ALA A 288 7.35 -21.66 -15.30
C ALA A 288 7.00 -21.95 -13.83
N ASP A 289 7.03 -23.22 -13.43
CA ASP A 289 6.74 -23.64 -12.05
C ASP A 289 7.91 -23.33 -11.13
N ILE A 290 9.15 -23.51 -11.59
CA ILE A 290 10.35 -23.11 -10.84
C ILE A 290 10.33 -21.60 -10.56
N LEU A 291 10.04 -20.77 -11.57
CA LEU A 291 9.91 -19.33 -11.40
C LEU A 291 8.79 -18.98 -10.41
N ARG A 292 7.62 -19.63 -10.48
CA ARG A 292 6.53 -19.43 -9.49
C ARG A 292 6.98 -19.76 -8.07
N ILE A 293 7.70 -20.87 -7.89
CA ILE A 293 8.23 -21.30 -6.60
C ILE A 293 9.24 -20.27 -6.06
N LEU A 294 10.23 -19.87 -6.88
CA LEU A 294 11.27 -18.93 -6.47
C LEU A 294 10.72 -17.53 -6.19
N ILE A 295 9.74 -17.06 -6.98
CA ILE A 295 9.03 -15.80 -6.75
C ILE A 295 8.28 -15.87 -5.40
N ALA A 296 7.56 -16.95 -5.13
CA ALA A 296 6.88 -17.11 -3.84
C ALA A 296 7.87 -17.13 -2.67
N ALA A 297 9.03 -17.81 -2.83
CA ALA A 297 10.07 -17.86 -1.82
C ALA A 297 10.66 -16.48 -1.52
N ILE A 298 11.10 -15.73 -2.54
CA ILE A 298 11.73 -14.42 -2.34
C ILE A 298 10.73 -13.39 -1.78
N LEU A 299 9.48 -13.40 -2.27
CA LEU A 299 8.44 -12.50 -1.76
C LEU A 299 8.10 -12.82 -0.29
N GLU A 300 7.98 -14.09 0.08
CA GLU A 300 7.75 -14.48 1.48
C GLU A 300 8.94 -14.11 2.38
N THR A 301 10.17 -14.19 1.85
CA THR A 301 11.38 -13.77 2.55
C THR A 301 11.34 -12.27 2.85
N ILE A 302 11.11 -11.45 1.82
CA ILE A 302 10.96 -10.00 1.98
C ILE A 302 9.82 -9.70 2.97
N ARG A 303 8.69 -10.41 2.87
CA ARG A 303 7.51 -10.17 3.72
C ARG A 303 7.81 -10.45 5.18
N HIS A 304 8.49 -11.55 5.43
CA HIS A 304 8.93 -11.94 6.75
C HIS A 304 9.83 -10.86 7.39
N HIS A 305 10.86 -10.42 6.68
CA HIS A 305 11.80 -9.42 7.19
C HIS A 305 11.17 -8.04 7.32
N HIS A 306 10.46 -7.57 6.28
CA HIS A 306 9.74 -6.29 6.29
C HIS A 306 8.75 -6.21 7.45
N ALA A 307 7.96 -7.26 7.66
CA ALA A 307 7.04 -7.35 8.79
C ALA A 307 7.73 -7.13 10.13
N LEU A 308 8.80 -7.89 10.42
CA LEU A 308 9.48 -7.80 11.71
C LEU A 308 10.16 -6.45 11.92
N GLU A 309 10.80 -5.89 10.89
CA GLU A 309 11.42 -4.57 10.97
C GLU A 309 10.37 -3.46 11.15
N SER A 310 9.21 -3.56 10.49
CA SER A 310 8.11 -2.61 10.69
C SER A 310 7.56 -2.67 12.11
N LEU A 311 7.36 -3.87 12.68
CA LEU A 311 6.93 -4.02 14.07
C LEU A 311 7.93 -3.42 15.08
N LYS A 312 9.22 -3.69 14.88
CA LYS A 312 10.30 -3.08 15.69
C LYS A 312 10.29 -1.57 15.57
N TYR A 313 10.10 -1.06 14.35
CA TYR A 313 10.01 0.36 14.09
C TYR A 313 8.80 0.97 14.83
N TYR A 314 7.60 0.42 14.69
CA TYR A 314 6.41 0.91 15.40
C TYR A 314 6.57 0.89 16.93
N GLN A 315 7.23 -0.13 17.49
CA GLN A 315 7.56 -0.15 18.92
C GLN A 315 8.55 0.95 19.31
N SER A 316 9.57 1.22 18.48
CA SER A 316 10.50 2.35 18.69
C SER A 316 9.80 3.71 18.68
N GLN A 317 8.68 3.83 17.95
CA GLN A 317 7.84 5.04 17.92
C GLN A 317 6.79 5.07 19.04
N GLY A 318 6.74 4.04 19.89
CA GLY A 318 5.76 3.94 20.97
C GLY A 318 4.34 3.59 20.51
N TRP A 319 4.17 3.09 19.28
CA TRP A 319 2.87 2.65 18.77
C TRP A 319 2.49 1.26 19.32
N ILE A 320 3.50 0.46 19.64
CA ILE A 320 3.38 -0.87 20.24
C ILE A 320 4.11 -0.86 21.58
N ASP A 321 3.53 -1.52 22.58
CA ASP A 321 4.11 -1.63 23.92
C ASP A 321 5.50 -2.31 23.89
N SER A 322 6.41 -1.84 24.76
CA SER A 322 7.79 -2.35 24.85
C SER A 322 7.91 -3.81 25.33
N ASP A 323 6.87 -4.32 25.99
CA ASP A 323 6.82 -5.69 26.54
C ASP A 323 6.22 -6.72 25.56
N CYS A 324 5.96 -6.31 24.31
CA CYS A 324 5.35 -7.15 23.29
C CYS A 324 6.37 -8.02 22.53
N SER A 325 6.01 -9.28 22.29
CA SER A 325 6.76 -10.19 21.40
C SER A 325 6.30 -10.07 19.95
N PHE A 326 7.22 -10.14 18.99
CA PHE A 326 6.90 -10.06 17.56
C PHE A 326 6.91 -11.42 16.88
N VAL A 327 5.93 -11.63 16.00
CA VAL A 327 5.88 -12.75 15.08
C VAL A 327 5.54 -12.23 13.67
N SER A 328 6.17 -12.79 12.65
CA SER A 328 5.99 -12.33 11.27
C SER A 328 4.67 -12.79 10.63
N ARG A 329 3.88 -13.62 11.32
CA ARG A 329 2.62 -14.24 10.86
C ARG A 329 1.69 -14.37 12.07
N PRO A 330 0.37 -14.59 11.87
CA PRO A 330 -0.52 -14.86 12.99
C PRO A 330 0.04 -15.96 13.91
N PRO A 331 -0.09 -15.82 15.24
CA PRO A 331 0.46 -16.77 16.19
C PRO A 331 0.02 -18.21 15.91
N GLU A 332 0.94 -19.15 16.11
CA GLU A 332 0.65 -20.58 16.03
C GLU A 332 0.90 -21.21 17.40
N ILE A 333 0.07 -22.18 17.80
CA ILE A 333 0.16 -22.87 19.10
C ILE A 333 1.58 -23.35 19.42
N ARG A 334 2.35 -23.78 18.41
CA ARG A 334 3.72 -24.29 18.57
C ARG A 334 4.80 -23.20 18.62
N GLN A 335 4.51 -21.99 18.15
CA GLN A 335 5.46 -20.87 18.13
C GLN A 335 5.31 -19.95 19.33
N LEU A 336 4.39 -20.27 20.24
CA LEU A 336 4.21 -19.55 21.48
C LEU A 336 5.48 -19.68 22.33
N PRO A 337 6.12 -18.58 22.75
CA PRO A 337 7.21 -18.64 23.71
C PRO A 337 6.83 -19.48 24.93
N ALA A 338 7.83 -20.09 25.57
CA ALA A 338 7.62 -20.83 26.82
C ALA A 338 7.14 -19.87 27.92
N PHE A 339 5.83 -19.69 28.05
CA PHE A 339 5.26 -18.65 28.91
C PHE A 339 5.15 -19.08 30.37
N GLY A 340 5.65 -18.23 31.26
CA GLY A 340 5.55 -18.39 32.70
C GLY A 340 4.11 -18.28 33.19
N LYS A 341 3.76 -19.04 34.23
CA LYS A 341 2.45 -18.99 34.87
C LYS A 341 2.19 -17.60 35.47
N GLY A 342 1.23 -16.85 34.93
CA GLY A 342 0.55 -15.76 35.66
C GLY A 342 0.43 -14.39 34.97
N GLN A 343 1.11 -14.14 33.85
CA GLN A 343 1.01 -12.85 33.12
C GLN A 343 0.52 -13.10 31.69
N LYS A 344 -0.41 -12.26 31.20
CA LYS A 344 -0.85 -12.32 29.80
C LYS A 344 0.32 -11.96 28.89
N THR A 345 0.58 -12.76 27.86
CA THR A 345 1.60 -12.41 26.86
C THR A 345 1.00 -11.62 25.72
N LYS A 346 1.55 -10.43 25.48
CA LYS A 346 1.25 -9.61 24.31
C LYS A 346 2.05 -10.08 23.10
N VAL A 347 1.37 -10.40 22.01
CA VAL A 347 2.00 -10.81 20.75
C VAL A 347 1.49 -9.92 19.62
N CYS A 348 2.40 -9.19 18.97
CA CYS A 348 2.06 -8.36 17.83
C CYS A 348 2.50 -9.04 16.52
N TYR A 349 1.60 -9.03 15.54
CA TYR A 349 1.82 -9.58 14.21
C TYR A 349 1.30 -8.62 13.14
N PRO A 350 1.76 -8.71 11.88
CA PRO A 350 1.34 -7.79 10.82
C PRO A 350 -0.16 -7.87 10.52
N GLU A 351 -0.72 -6.77 10.01
CA GLU A 351 -2.07 -6.74 9.44
C GLU A 351 -2.25 -7.78 8.31
N PRO A 352 -3.48 -8.26 8.07
CA PRO A 352 -4.70 -8.01 8.85
C PRO A 352 -4.90 -8.98 10.02
N PRO A 353 -5.81 -8.67 10.98
CA PRO A 353 -6.17 -9.63 12.02
C PRO A 353 -6.86 -10.88 11.46
N ILE A 354 -6.62 -12.02 12.11
CA ILE A 354 -7.32 -13.28 11.82
C ILE A 354 -8.78 -13.25 12.33
N TYR A 355 -9.58 -14.22 11.89
CA TYR A 355 -10.99 -14.33 12.31
C TYR A 355 -11.09 -14.57 13.82
N SER A 356 -12.15 -14.05 14.45
CA SER A 356 -12.37 -14.22 15.89
C SER A 356 -12.43 -15.69 16.33
N GLU A 357 -13.00 -16.54 15.48
CA GLU A 357 -13.12 -17.99 15.66
C GLU A 357 -11.78 -18.70 15.48
N GLU A 358 -10.87 -18.18 14.64
CA GLU A 358 -9.51 -18.71 14.49
C GLU A 358 -8.62 -18.32 15.69
N ALA A 359 -8.96 -17.21 16.36
CA ALA A 359 -8.25 -16.63 17.50
C ALA A 359 -8.75 -17.10 18.88
N ASP A 360 -9.77 -17.96 18.94
CA ASP A 360 -10.49 -18.31 20.18
C ASP A 360 -9.58 -18.90 21.29
N TRP A 361 -8.56 -19.63 20.89
CA TRP A 361 -7.58 -20.27 21.76
C TRP A 361 -6.60 -19.27 22.40
N HIS A 362 -6.45 -18.06 21.86
CA HIS A 362 -5.58 -17.02 22.45
C HIS A 362 -5.98 -16.74 23.89
N HIS A 363 -7.27 -16.56 24.15
CA HIS A 363 -7.81 -16.32 25.49
C HIS A 363 -7.57 -17.48 26.45
N GLN A 364 -7.72 -18.71 25.97
CA GLN A 364 -7.52 -19.93 26.77
C GLN A 364 -6.07 -20.08 27.24
N LEU A 365 -5.12 -19.58 26.45
CA LEU A 365 -3.69 -19.62 26.74
C LEU A 365 -3.15 -18.32 27.36
N GLY A 366 -4.02 -17.34 27.64
CA GLY A 366 -3.60 -16.06 28.21
C GLY A 366 -2.78 -15.19 27.26
N ILE A 367 -3.03 -15.28 25.95
CA ILE A 367 -2.36 -14.50 24.91
C ILE A 367 -3.26 -13.35 24.48
N GLU A 368 -2.68 -12.15 24.42
CA GLU A 368 -3.27 -10.98 23.80
C GLU A 368 -2.57 -10.77 22.45
N ALA A 369 -3.13 -11.35 21.38
CA ALA A 369 -2.61 -11.20 20.03
C ALA A 369 -3.30 -10.03 19.32
N PHE A 370 -2.52 -9.14 18.70
CA PHE A 370 -3.04 -7.95 18.02
C PHE A 370 -2.13 -7.51 16.86
N THR A 371 -2.60 -6.55 16.07
CA THR A 371 -1.85 -5.96 14.96
C THR A 371 -1.50 -4.50 15.26
N PRO A 372 -0.52 -3.88 14.58
CA PRO A 372 -0.11 -2.50 14.88
C PRO A 372 -1.24 -1.48 14.84
N LEU A 373 -2.21 -1.68 13.95
CA LEU A 373 -3.30 -0.74 13.73
C LEU A 373 -4.63 -1.23 14.32
N TRP A 374 -4.69 -2.40 14.96
CA TRP A 374 -5.88 -2.90 15.65
C TRP A 374 -5.59 -3.82 16.83
N ARG A 375 -6.28 -3.58 17.96
CA ARG A 375 -6.29 -4.44 19.14
C ARG A 375 -7.70 -4.56 19.69
N GLU A 376 -8.07 -5.73 20.20
CA GLU A 376 -9.44 -6.01 20.66
C GLU A 376 -9.90 -5.06 21.78
N SER A 377 -8.99 -4.67 22.68
CA SER A 377 -9.27 -3.70 23.74
C SER A 377 -9.63 -2.29 23.21
N GLU A 378 -9.42 -2.03 21.92
CA GLU A 378 -9.78 -0.79 21.22
C GLU A 378 -11.02 -0.95 20.33
N HIS A 379 -11.94 -1.87 20.61
CA HIS A 379 -13.11 -2.06 19.74
C HIS A 379 -14.08 -0.86 19.67
N SER A 380 -14.21 -0.06 20.75
CA SER A 380 -15.23 1.00 20.83
C SER A 380 -14.76 2.41 21.23
N PRO A 381 -13.49 2.83 21.04
CA PRO A 381 -13.03 4.16 21.44
C PRO A 381 -13.65 5.28 20.60
N LEU A 382 -14.21 4.97 19.42
CA LEU A 382 -14.87 5.93 18.54
C LEU A 382 -16.39 5.70 18.46
N ASP A 383 -16.97 4.95 19.40
CA ASP A 383 -18.43 4.79 19.45
C ASP A 383 -19.14 6.14 19.55
N GLY A 384 -20.22 6.30 18.78
CA GLY A 384 -20.93 7.57 18.60
C GLY A 384 -20.16 8.66 17.82
N ARG A 385 -18.89 8.45 17.44
CA ARG A 385 -18.16 9.39 16.57
C ARG A 385 -18.59 9.18 15.10
N ARG A 386 -18.82 10.29 14.39
CA ARG A 386 -19.28 10.34 13.00
C ARG A 386 -18.19 11.01 12.20
N VAL A 387 -17.42 10.24 11.43
CA VAL A 387 -16.20 10.73 10.78
C VAL A 387 -16.42 10.79 9.28
N GLY A 388 -16.29 12.00 8.72
CA GLY A 388 -16.39 12.21 7.29
C GLY A 388 -15.08 11.94 6.57
N ILE A 389 -15.14 11.16 5.49
CA ILE A 389 -14.00 10.94 4.59
C ILE A 389 -14.30 11.66 3.27
N SER A 390 -13.40 12.56 2.89
CA SER A 390 -13.45 13.36 1.67
C SER A 390 -12.19 13.06 0.85
N ILE A 391 -12.25 11.98 0.08
CA ILE A 391 -11.16 11.52 -0.79
C ILE A 391 -11.62 11.47 -2.24
N SER A 392 -10.74 11.83 -3.17
CA SER A 392 -11.04 11.82 -4.60
C SER A 392 -9.77 11.66 -5.43
N ASP A 393 -9.95 11.30 -6.69
CA ASP A 393 -8.89 11.09 -7.68
C ASP A 393 -7.94 12.30 -7.74
N VAL A 394 -6.65 12.01 -7.93
CA VAL A 394 -5.60 13.00 -8.15
C VAL A 394 -5.19 12.93 -9.63
N PRO A 395 -5.04 14.07 -10.32
CA PRO A 395 -4.56 14.07 -11.71
C PRO A 395 -3.20 13.37 -11.83
N ASN A 396 -3.02 12.58 -12.88
CA ASN A 396 -1.74 11.96 -13.22
C ASN A 396 -0.94 12.94 -14.08
N ASP A 397 0.25 13.32 -13.62
CA ASP A 397 1.19 14.22 -14.28
C ASP A 397 2.39 13.49 -14.90
N GLY A 398 2.25 12.19 -15.15
CA GLY A 398 3.33 11.32 -15.64
C GLY A 398 4.36 11.00 -14.56
N PHE A 399 4.05 11.22 -13.29
CA PHE A 399 4.97 11.11 -12.15
C PHE A 399 6.09 12.17 -12.16
N SER A 400 5.82 13.32 -12.78
CA SER A 400 6.76 14.45 -12.88
C SER A 400 6.94 15.17 -11.54
N HIS A 401 5.87 15.31 -10.75
CA HIS A 401 5.84 15.97 -9.45
C HIS A 401 5.06 15.15 -8.41
N ASN A 402 4.07 14.33 -8.84
CA ASN A 402 3.36 13.42 -7.96
C ASN A 402 3.85 11.98 -8.15
N HIS A 403 4.70 11.51 -7.25
CA HIS A 403 5.36 10.20 -7.37
C HIS A 403 4.54 9.02 -6.85
N LEU A 404 3.26 9.22 -6.53
CA LEU A 404 2.38 8.16 -6.02
C LEU A 404 1.48 7.61 -7.12
N HIS A 405 1.39 6.28 -7.18
CA HIS A 405 0.39 5.60 -8.02
C HIS A 405 -1.03 5.85 -7.51
N ALA A 406 -2.02 5.90 -8.40
CA ALA A 406 -3.43 6.16 -8.05
C ALA A 406 -3.98 5.21 -6.97
N ASP A 407 -3.54 3.95 -6.98
CA ASP A 407 -3.89 2.93 -5.97
C ASP A 407 -3.53 3.34 -4.54
N GLN A 408 -2.56 4.24 -4.33
CA GLN A 408 -2.23 4.72 -2.99
C GLN A 408 -3.40 5.45 -2.32
N SER A 409 -4.16 6.24 -3.09
CA SER A 409 -5.37 6.88 -2.58
C SER A 409 -6.45 5.83 -2.25
N ILE A 410 -6.57 4.78 -3.06
CA ILE A 410 -7.52 3.68 -2.80
C ILE A 410 -7.17 2.98 -1.48
N ARG A 411 -5.88 2.66 -1.26
CA ARG A 411 -5.42 2.03 -0.01
C ARG A 411 -5.63 2.93 1.20
N LEU A 412 -5.36 4.22 1.08
CA LEU A 412 -5.65 5.18 2.12
C LEU A 412 -7.13 5.15 2.51
N ALA A 413 -8.04 5.15 1.52
CA ALA A 413 -9.48 5.05 1.78
C ALA A 413 -9.85 3.74 2.49
N GLN A 414 -9.27 2.62 2.03
CA GLN A 414 -9.51 1.30 2.59
C GLN A 414 -9.02 1.20 4.05
N ASP A 415 -7.82 1.68 4.34
CA ASP A 415 -7.24 1.61 5.68
C ASP A 415 -7.89 2.59 6.66
N LEU A 416 -8.18 3.82 6.23
CA LEU A 416 -8.99 4.74 7.03
C LEU A 416 -10.35 4.12 7.35
N ALA A 417 -11.04 3.56 6.34
CA ALA A 417 -12.33 2.93 6.55
C ALA A 417 -12.23 1.76 7.55
N ARG A 418 -11.30 0.83 7.33
CA ARG A 418 -11.12 -0.35 8.19
C ARG A 418 -10.84 0.06 9.64
N HIS A 419 -9.89 0.97 9.86
CA HIS A 419 -9.45 1.30 11.22
C HIS A 419 -10.41 2.20 11.99
N LEU A 420 -11.22 3.01 11.30
CA LEU A 420 -12.30 3.79 11.91
C LEU A 420 -13.50 2.89 12.26
N LEU A 421 -13.93 2.04 11.32
CA LEU A 421 -15.05 1.12 11.53
C LEU A 421 -14.74 0.07 12.61
N ALA A 422 -13.52 -0.45 12.65
CA ALA A 422 -13.08 -1.42 13.67
C ALA A 422 -13.06 -0.84 15.09
N ARG A 423 -13.18 0.48 15.21
CA ARG A 423 -13.25 1.25 16.46
C ARG A 423 -14.65 1.80 16.75
N SER A 424 -15.66 1.27 16.04
CA SER A 424 -17.08 1.63 16.15
C SER A 424 -17.43 3.06 15.69
N ALA A 425 -16.59 3.72 14.88
CA ALA A 425 -16.98 4.98 14.25
C ALA A 425 -18.05 4.76 13.17
N THR A 426 -18.97 5.70 13.01
CA THR A 426 -19.83 5.78 11.84
C THR A 426 -19.13 6.58 10.74
N LEU A 427 -18.93 5.99 9.56
CA LEU A 427 -18.35 6.70 8.44
C LEU A 427 -19.39 7.51 7.69
N ILE A 428 -19.05 8.74 7.34
CA ILE A 428 -19.85 9.65 6.54
C ILE A 428 -19.15 9.83 5.20
N TYR A 429 -19.76 9.38 4.10
CA TYR A 429 -19.13 9.45 2.78
C TYR A 429 -20.06 10.10 1.74
N GLY A 430 -19.52 11.05 0.98
CA GLY A 430 -20.26 11.81 -0.04
C GLY A 430 -19.79 11.46 -1.46
N GLY A 431 -19.96 10.20 -1.87
CA GLY A 431 -19.51 9.70 -3.17
C GLY A 431 -20.64 9.16 -4.04
N ASP A 432 -20.40 9.12 -5.35
CA ASP A 432 -21.29 8.41 -6.26
C ASP A 432 -21.14 6.89 -6.11
N LEU A 433 -22.20 6.17 -6.51
CA LEU A 433 -22.26 4.71 -6.42
C LEU A 433 -21.80 4.09 -7.75
N ARG A 434 -20.56 4.40 -8.15
CA ARG A 434 -19.90 3.79 -9.32
C ARG A 434 -19.05 2.60 -8.89
N ARG A 435 -18.99 1.56 -9.73
CA ARG A 435 -18.01 0.48 -9.58
C ARG A 435 -16.59 1.03 -9.69
N ASP A 436 -15.67 0.40 -8.97
CA ASP A 436 -14.25 0.77 -8.93
C ASP A 436 -14.02 2.22 -8.46
N GLY A 437 -15.00 2.82 -7.78
CA GLY A 437 -14.89 4.10 -7.08
C GLY A 437 -14.59 3.90 -5.60
N PHE A 438 -14.12 4.95 -4.93
CA PHE A 438 -13.86 4.94 -3.48
C PHE A 438 -15.03 4.43 -2.63
N THR A 439 -16.28 4.71 -3.01
CA THR A 439 -17.46 4.19 -2.33
C THR A 439 -17.49 2.66 -2.33
N ASP A 440 -17.11 2.02 -3.44
CA ASP A 440 -17.02 0.56 -3.56
C ASP A 440 -15.99 0.01 -2.57
N PHE A 441 -14.77 0.53 -2.64
CA PHE A 441 -13.66 0.07 -1.79
C PHE A 441 -13.96 0.22 -0.30
N ILE A 442 -14.53 1.36 0.12
CA ILE A 442 -14.94 1.59 1.52
C ILE A 442 -16.01 0.59 1.96
N LEU A 443 -16.99 0.29 1.11
CA LEU A 443 -18.08 -0.61 1.45
C LEU A 443 -17.66 -2.09 1.44
N GLN A 444 -16.74 -2.47 0.55
CA GLN A 444 -16.12 -3.81 0.56
C GLN A 444 -15.33 -4.05 1.85
N GLU A 445 -14.55 -3.06 2.30
CA GLU A 445 -13.87 -3.10 3.60
C GLU A 445 -14.86 -3.25 4.76
N ALA A 446 -15.96 -2.48 4.74
CA ALA A 446 -16.98 -2.55 5.76
C ALA A 446 -17.60 -3.97 5.85
N ILE A 447 -17.96 -4.58 4.72
CA ILE A 447 -18.50 -5.96 4.72
C ILE A 447 -17.47 -6.97 5.24
N ALA A 448 -16.24 -6.89 4.74
CA ALA A 448 -15.19 -7.84 5.11
C ALA A 448 -14.85 -7.74 6.61
N LEU A 449 -14.80 -6.52 7.15
CA LEU A 449 -14.58 -6.27 8.56
C LEU A 449 -15.75 -6.75 9.42
N LYS A 450 -17.00 -6.46 9.01
CA LYS A 450 -18.21 -6.95 9.68
C LYS A 450 -18.17 -8.47 9.86
N ASN A 451 -17.81 -9.20 8.81
CA ASN A 451 -17.72 -10.65 8.83
C ASN A 451 -16.56 -11.16 9.70
N ARG A 452 -15.39 -10.51 9.65
CA ARG A 452 -14.19 -10.92 10.41
C ARG A 452 -14.33 -10.74 11.91
N LEU A 453 -14.91 -9.62 12.31
CA LEU A 453 -15.14 -9.29 13.71
C LEU A 453 -16.47 -9.82 14.24
N ASN A 454 -17.30 -10.41 13.38
CA ASN A 454 -18.63 -10.92 13.70
C ASN A 454 -19.48 -9.89 14.50
N THR A 455 -19.56 -8.66 13.99
CA THR A 455 -20.17 -7.51 14.68
C THR A 455 -21.22 -6.79 13.83
N ASP A 456 -22.19 -6.18 14.50
CA ASP A 456 -23.21 -5.34 13.87
C ASP A 456 -22.94 -3.83 13.97
N THR A 457 -21.82 -3.42 14.56
CA THR A 457 -21.47 -2.00 14.79
C THR A 457 -20.83 -1.29 13.60
N VAL A 458 -20.64 -1.98 12.48
CA VAL A 458 -20.03 -1.42 11.26
C VAL A 458 -21.09 -0.64 10.48
N HIS A 459 -20.93 0.69 10.42
CA HIS A 459 -21.91 1.59 9.83
C HIS A 459 -21.29 2.64 8.89
N VAL A 460 -21.80 2.68 7.65
CA VAL A 460 -21.44 3.68 6.64
C VAL A 460 -22.70 4.42 6.18
N GLU A 461 -22.70 5.75 6.30
CA GLU A 461 -23.72 6.62 5.70
C GLU A 461 -23.22 7.16 4.37
N ASN A 462 -23.90 6.76 3.29
CA ASN A 462 -23.63 7.25 1.94
C ASN A 462 -24.57 8.41 1.61
N HIS A 463 -24.04 9.63 1.56
CA HIS A 463 -24.76 10.85 1.26
C HIS A 463 -24.79 11.11 -0.25
N LEU A 464 -25.99 11.28 -0.80
CA LEU A 464 -26.20 11.54 -2.23
C LEU A 464 -27.00 12.81 -2.44
N ALA A 465 -26.47 13.72 -3.25
CA ALA A 465 -27.19 14.89 -3.75
C ALA A 465 -28.20 14.51 -4.83
N TRP A 466 -29.23 15.33 -5.04
CA TRP A 466 -29.99 15.27 -6.28
C TRP A 466 -29.11 15.76 -7.44
N PRO A 467 -29.17 15.19 -8.66
CA PRO A 467 -29.99 14.07 -9.09
C PRO A 467 -29.31 12.69 -8.91
N LEU A 468 -28.17 12.60 -8.22
CA LEU A 468 -27.35 11.38 -8.15
C LEU A 468 -28.05 10.17 -7.52
N TYR A 469 -28.99 10.39 -6.58
CA TYR A 469 -29.76 9.29 -6.00
C TYR A 469 -30.97 8.86 -6.84
N ARG A 470 -31.28 9.53 -7.96
CA ARG A 470 -32.45 9.18 -8.76
C ARG A 470 -32.33 7.73 -9.25
N SER A 471 -33.21 6.88 -8.74
CA SER A 471 -33.14 5.42 -8.80
C SER A 471 -32.99 4.86 -10.22
N GLY A 472 -31.77 4.49 -10.59
CA GLY A 472 -31.48 3.49 -11.61
C GLY A 472 -31.41 2.09 -11.00
N ALA A 473 -31.46 1.04 -11.85
CA ALA A 473 -31.30 -0.34 -11.41
C ALA A 473 -29.98 -0.57 -10.64
N GLU A 474 -28.94 0.18 -11.00
CA GLU A 474 -27.64 0.15 -10.33
C GLU A 474 -27.70 0.62 -8.87
N ILE A 475 -28.28 1.79 -8.60
CA ILE A 475 -28.41 2.33 -7.23
C ILE A 475 -29.22 1.38 -6.33
N VAL A 476 -30.27 0.77 -6.89
CA VAL A 476 -31.07 -0.25 -6.18
C VAL A 476 -30.21 -1.47 -5.85
N ALA A 477 -29.39 -1.94 -6.80
CA ALA A 477 -28.47 -3.06 -6.57
C ALA A 477 -27.43 -2.73 -5.48
N TRP A 478 -26.86 -1.53 -5.48
CA TRP A 478 -25.96 -1.06 -4.42
C TRP A 478 -26.60 -1.13 -3.04
N ARG A 479 -27.81 -0.60 -2.90
CA ARG A 479 -28.55 -0.63 -1.62
C ARG A 479 -28.86 -2.07 -1.18
N ALA A 480 -29.14 -2.97 -2.12
CA ALA A 480 -29.39 -4.36 -1.81
C ALA A 480 -28.11 -5.09 -1.34
N ASN A 481 -27.01 -4.94 -2.09
CA ASN A 481 -25.74 -5.61 -1.83
C ASN A 481 -25.10 -5.17 -0.50
N TYR A 482 -25.21 -3.89 -0.16
CA TYR A 482 -24.55 -3.30 1.01
C TYR A 482 -25.50 -2.99 2.16
N LYS A 483 -26.75 -3.50 2.15
CA LYS A 483 -27.77 -3.24 3.17
C LYS A 483 -27.31 -3.50 4.61
N ALA A 484 -26.39 -4.47 4.79
CA ALA A 484 -25.91 -4.88 6.10
C ALA A 484 -24.96 -3.88 6.79
N VAL A 485 -24.40 -2.94 6.03
CA VAL A 485 -23.39 -1.96 6.51
C VAL A 485 -23.71 -0.52 6.09
N MET A 486 -24.45 -0.32 5.00
CA MET A 486 -24.69 0.98 4.38
C MET A 486 -26.11 1.49 4.63
N LYS A 487 -26.22 2.77 5.00
CA LYS A 487 -27.44 3.56 4.95
C LYS A 487 -27.29 4.69 3.93
N THR A 488 -28.21 4.81 2.98
CA THR A 488 -28.22 5.95 2.05
C THR A 488 -28.96 7.14 2.66
N VAL A 489 -28.35 8.33 2.58
CA VAL A 489 -28.93 9.61 2.97
C VAL A 489 -29.11 10.46 1.71
N GLU A 490 -30.34 10.57 1.24
CA GLU A 490 -30.70 11.38 0.07
C GLU A 490 -30.97 12.83 0.50
N HIS A 491 -30.32 13.80 -0.16
CA HIS A 491 -30.49 15.22 0.15
C HIS A 491 -31.44 15.89 -0.83
N VAL A 492 -32.38 16.67 -0.30
CA VAL A 492 -33.39 17.35 -1.10
C VAL A 492 -32.80 18.39 -2.05
N ILE A 493 -33.53 18.71 -3.11
CA ILE A 493 -33.19 19.79 -4.04
C ILE A 493 -33.26 21.13 -3.28
N PRO A 494 -32.26 22.01 -3.40
CA PRO A 494 -32.30 23.34 -2.79
C PRO A 494 -33.54 24.13 -3.22
N ASN A 495 -34.15 24.90 -2.30
CA ASN A 495 -35.40 25.62 -2.55
C ASN A 495 -35.31 26.60 -3.74
N ASP A 496 -34.14 27.19 -3.95
CA ASP A 496 -33.84 28.08 -5.08
C ASP A 496 -33.79 27.36 -6.43
N ILE A 497 -33.65 26.03 -6.44
CA ILE A 497 -33.51 25.20 -7.64
C ILE A 497 -34.80 24.46 -7.98
N ILE A 498 -35.62 24.08 -6.99
CA ILE A 498 -36.87 23.32 -7.18
C ILE A 498 -37.73 23.83 -8.36
N PRO A 499 -37.96 25.15 -8.55
CA PRO A 499 -38.80 25.65 -9.63
C PRO A 499 -38.25 25.43 -11.04
N HIS A 500 -36.95 25.12 -11.16
CA HIS A 500 -36.22 25.07 -12.43
C HIS A 500 -35.95 23.66 -12.92
N VAL A 501 -36.40 22.63 -12.19
CA VAL A 501 -36.09 21.23 -12.49
C VAL A 501 -37.31 20.33 -12.37
N ASP A 502 -37.33 19.27 -13.18
CA ASP A 502 -38.23 18.14 -12.97
C ASP A 502 -37.59 17.20 -11.94
N LYS A 503 -38.05 17.29 -10.68
CA LYS A 503 -37.51 16.50 -9.56
C LYS A 503 -37.50 15.00 -9.81
N ASP A 504 -38.35 14.52 -10.73
CA ASP A 504 -38.53 13.11 -11.02
C ASP A 504 -37.63 12.57 -12.13
N LYS A 505 -36.91 13.46 -12.82
CA LYS A 505 -35.98 13.10 -13.89
C LYS A 505 -34.52 13.31 -13.48
N PHE A 506 -33.66 12.47 -14.03
CA PHE A 506 -32.22 12.69 -13.94
C PHE A 506 -31.82 13.87 -14.85
N LEU A 507 -31.09 14.83 -14.29
CA LEU A 507 -30.58 15.99 -15.03
C LEU A 507 -29.10 15.79 -15.36
N PRO A 508 -28.69 15.66 -16.64
CA PRO A 508 -27.28 15.56 -16.99
C PRO A 508 -26.56 16.92 -16.86
N PRO A 509 -25.30 16.97 -16.41
CA PRO A 509 -24.53 18.22 -16.27
C PRO A 509 -23.96 18.70 -17.62
N SER A 510 -24.80 18.79 -18.65
CA SER A 510 -24.42 19.02 -20.05
C SER A 510 -24.40 20.48 -20.48
N THR A 511 -24.97 21.39 -19.70
CA THR A 511 -24.99 22.83 -19.98
C THR A 511 -24.46 23.61 -18.77
N PRO A 512 -23.99 24.87 -18.94
CA PRO A 512 -23.59 25.71 -17.80
C PRO A 512 -24.69 25.85 -16.74
N GLN A 513 -25.96 25.97 -17.16
CA GLN A 513 -27.10 26.01 -16.24
C GLN A 513 -27.26 24.70 -15.46
N ASN A 514 -27.15 23.54 -16.13
CA ASN A 514 -27.24 22.25 -15.45
C ASN A 514 -26.05 22.04 -14.50
N LYS A 515 -24.84 22.48 -14.88
CA LYS A 515 -23.65 22.46 -14.01
C LYS A 515 -23.86 23.35 -12.78
N TYR A 516 -24.50 24.52 -12.92
CA TYR A 516 -24.85 25.38 -11.78
C TYR A 516 -25.83 24.69 -10.83
N ILE A 517 -26.89 24.10 -11.37
CA ILE A 517 -27.88 23.31 -10.61
C ILE A 517 -27.20 22.16 -9.86
N TRP A 518 -26.32 21.40 -10.54
CA TRP A 518 -25.52 20.35 -9.92
C TRP A 518 -24.65 20.89 -8.78
N SER A 519 -23.93 21.99 -9.02
CA SER A 519 -23.11 22.63 -8.00
C SER A 519 -23.94 22.96 -6.77
N ARG A 520 -25.14 23.54 -6.91
CA ARG A 520 -26.01 23.89 -5.78
C ARG A 520 -26.47 22.67 -4.99
N CYS A 521 -26.85 21.58 -5.67
CA CYS A 521 -27.27 20.36 -5.01
C CYS A 521 -26.11 19.66 -4.29
N LEU A 522 -24.91 19.69 -4.87
CA LEU A 522 -23.69 19.18 -4.24
C LEU A 522 -23.30 20.01 -3.02
N THR A 523 -23.38 21.34 -3.08
CA THR A 523 -23.14 22.22 -1.92
C THR A 523 -24.10 21.88 -0.77
N GLU A 524 -25.41 21.74 -1.04
CA GLU A 524 -26.40 21.38 -0.01
C GLU A 524 -26.07 20.03 0.65
N MET A 525 -25.74 19.01 -0.14
CA MET A 525 -25.32 17.71 0.38
C MET A 525 -24.06 17.83 1.25
N ARG A 526 -23.05 18.60 0.82
CA ARG A 526 -21.80 18.81 1.57
C ARG A 526 -22.05 19.50 2.89
N GLU A 527 -22.81 20.59 2.89
CA GLU A 527 -23.20 21.33 4.11
C GLU A 527 -23.87 20.39 5.12
N LYS A 528 -24.91 19.66 4.71
CA LYS A 528 -25.64 18.73 5.61
C LYS A 528 -24.77 17.56 6.08
N SER A 529 -23.96 16.99 5.18
CA SER A 529 -23.05 15.90 5.51
C SER A 529 -22.02 16.36 6.54
N ILE A 530 -21.41 17.53 6.36
CA ILE A 530 -20.40 18.10 7.26
C ILE A 530 -21.01 18.50 8.60
N ASP A 531 -22.19 19.13 8.59
CA ASP A 531 -22.92 19.48 9.82
C ASP A 531 -23.16 18.23 10.69
N SER A 532 -23.51 17.10 10.06
CA SER A 532 -23.74 15.81 10.73
C SER A 532 -22.46 15.06 11.15
N SER A 533 -21.27 15.53 10.74
CA SER A 533 -19.99 14.90 11.09
C SER A 533 -19.35 15.56 12.33
N HIS A 534 -18.66 14.75 13.12
CA HIS A 534 -17.84 15.19 14.25
C HIS A 534 -16.41 15.58 13.83
N ALA A 535 -15.91 15.03 12.72
CA ALA A 535 -14.60 15.35 12.15
C ALA A 535 -14.58 15.08 10.64
N ARG A 536 -13.62 15.68 9.93
CA ARG A 536 -13.41 15.51 8.48
C ARG A 536 -11.98 15.13 8.16
N ILE A 537 -11.80 14.09 7.35
CA ILE A 537 -10.51 13.64 6.85
C ILE A 537 -10.50 13.88 5.34
N CYS A 538 -9.56 14.67 4.85
CA CYS A 538 -9.47 15.07 3.46
C CYS A 538 -8.15 14.60 2.84
N ALA A 539 -8.21 13.98 1.66
CA ALA A 539 -7.03 13.54 0.91
C ALA A 539 -7.24 13.68 -0.61
N GLY A 540 -6.17 13.98 -1.35
CA GLY A 540 -6.20 14.03 -2.81
C GLY A 540 -7.13 15.10 -3.38
N GLY A 541 -7.97 14.71 -4.34
CA GLY A 541 -9.00 15.56 -4.93
C GLY A 541 -8.58 16.22 -6.24
N ARG A 542 -9.51 16.21 -7.19
CA ARG A 542 -9.28 16.70 -8.55
C ARG A 542 -9.03 18.21 -8.55
N LEU A 543 -8.04 18.64 -9.32
CA LEU A 543 -7.76 20.06 -9.56
C LEU A 543 -8.65 20.63 -10.67
N SER A 544 -9.02 19.81 -11.66
CA SER A 544 -9.87 20.13 -12.81
C SER A 544 -10.89 19.02 -13.10
N GLU A 545 -11.76 19.21 -14.10
CA GLU A 545 -12.78 18.25 -14.54
C GLU A 545 -13.78 17.80 -13.45
N TYR A 546 -14.01 18.68 -12.48
CA TYR A 546 -15.03 18.49 -11.45
C TYR A 546 -16.38 19.12 -11.87
N LYS A 547 -17.47 18.77 -11.19
CA LYS A 547 -18.85 19.09 -11.60
C LYS A 547 -19.51 20.24 -10.80
N GLY A 548 -18.71 21.11 -10.19
CA GLY A 548 -19.16 22.17 -9.27
C GLY A 548 -18.51 23.52 -9.56
N LYS A 549 -18.83 24.51 -8.72
CA LYS A 549 -18.25 25.87 -8.80
C LYS A 549 -16.78 25.95 -8.38
N MET A 550 -16.26 24.94 -7.69
CA MET A 550 -14.86 24.82 -7.27
C MET A 550 -14.56 23.33 -7.06
N PRO A 551 -13.28 22.92 -6.90
CA PRO A 551 -12.94 21.55 -6.56
C PRO A 551 -13.76 21.04 -5.36
N GLY A 552 -14.30 19.83 -5.47
CA GLY A 552 -15.27 19.32 -4.50
C GLY A 552 -14.71 19.21 -3.07
N VAL A 553 -13.49 18.67 -2.94
CA VAL A 553 -12.81 18.53 -1.65
C VAL A 553 -12.39 19.90 -1.09
N LEU A 554 -12.08 20.89 -1.93
CA LEU A 554 -11.84 22.26 -1.48
C LEU A 554 -13.10 22.87 -0.84
N GLU A 555 -14.27 22.68 -1.47
CA GLU A 555 -15.52 23.14 -0.88
C GLU A 555 -15.80 22.46 0.46
N GLU A 556 -15.53 21.16 0.58
CA GLU A 556 -15.66 20.43 1.86
C GLU A 556 -14.71 20.94 2.93
N ILE A 557 -13.46 21.27 2.58
CA ILE A 557 -12.49 21.90 3.50
C ILE A 557 -13.04 23.24 4.00
N LEU A 558 -13.45 24.12 3.08
CA LEU A 558 -13.94 25.46 3.43
C LEU A 558 -15.20 25.41 4.31
N ILE A 559 -16.14 24.50 4.01
CA ILE A 559 -17.33 24.29 4.85
C ILE A 559 -16.92 23.76 6.23
N ALA A 560 -15.99 22.80 6.31
CA ALA A 560 -15.56 22.25 7.59
C ALA A 560 -14.88 23.32 8.47
N LEU A 561 -14.06 24.20 7.88
CA LEU A 561 -13.45 25.34 8.55
C LEU A 561 -14.49 26.35 9.05
N ASP A 562 -15.44 26.75 8.22
CA ASP A 562 -16.55 27.64 8.60
C ASP A 562 -17.35 27.07 9.79
N ARG A 563 -17.61 25.75 9.75
CA ARG A 563 -18.34 25.02 10.80
C ARG A 563 -17.48 24.66 12.01
N LYS A 564 -16.20 25.04 12.04
CA LYS A 564 -15.23 24.72 13.09
C LYS A 564 -15.18 23.22 13.41
N LYS A 565 -15.27 22.39 12.37
CA LYS A 565 -15.13 20.95 12.51
C LYS A 565 -13.64 20.59 12.60
N PRO A 566 -13.24 19.68 13.50
CA PRO A 566 -11.93 19.03 13.43
C PRO A 566 -11.66 18.53 12.01
N ILE A 567 -10.56 18.95 11.41
CA ILE A 567 -10.17 18.59 10.05
C ILE A 567 -8.78 17.97 10.05
N TYR A 568 -8.58 16.96 9.21
CA TYR A 568 -7.33 16.23 9.02
C TYR A 568 -6.96 16.32 7.54
N LEU A 569 -5.92 17.08 7.22
CA LEU A 569 -5.49 17.33 5.83
C LEU A 569 -4.29 16.44 5.48
N LEU A 570 -4.51 15.45 4.62
CA LEU A 570 -3.52 14.46 4.18
C LEU A 570 -2.86 14.91 2.87
N GLY A 571 -2.00 15.93 2.97
CA GLY A 571 -1.45 16.62 1.78
C GLY A 571 -0.42 15.82 0.99
N GLY A 572 0.24 14.83 1.60
CA GLY A 572 1.23 13.98 0.91
C GLY A 572 0.64 13.11 -0.21
N PHE A 573 -0.68 13.00 -0.30
CA PHE A 573 -1.40 12.30 -1.38
C PHE A 573 -1.69 13.22 -2.58
N GLY A 574 -1.27 14.47 -2.55
CA GLY A 574 -1.41 15.43 -3.65
C GLY A 574 -2.84 15.96 -3.82
N GLY A 575 -3.17 16.35 -5.05
CA GLY A 575 -4.46 16.94 -5.41
C GLY A 575 -4.74 18.27 -4.71
N VAL A 576 -6.02 18.66 -4.65
CA VAL A 576 -6.40 19.95 -4.06
C VAL A 576 -6.08 20.04 -2.57
N VAL A 577 -6.08 18.91 -1.84
CA VAL A 577 -5.64 18.87 -0.44
C VAL A 577 -4.16 19.20 -0.34
N GLY A 578 -3.32 18.63 -1.21
CA GLY A 578 -1.90 18.97 -1.30
C GLY A 578 -1.69 20.48 -1.53
N GLU A 579 -2.42 21.08 -2.47
CA GLU A 579 -2.33 22.53 -2.74
C GLU A 579 -2.76 23.39 -1.54
N VAL A 580 -3.82 23.00 -0.81
CA VAL A 580 -4.21 23.67 0.43
C VAL A 580 -3.10 23.55 1.48
N CYS A 581 -2.51 22.38 1.65
CA CYS A 581 -1.39 22.16 2.58
C CYS A 581 -0.15 22.98 2.22
N LYS A 582 0.10 23.30 0.95
CA LYS A 582 1.17 24.24 0.55
C LYS A 582 0.88 25.64 1.07
N VAL A 583 -0.35 26.14 0.90
CA VAL A 583 -0.76 27.45 1.43
C VAL A 583 -0.61 27.52 2.94
N LEU A 584 -1.03 26.49 3.67
CA LEU A 584 -0.93 26.42 5.14
C LEU A 584 0.51 26.31 5.67
N ARG A 585 1.47 25.97 4.80
CA ARG A 585 2.91 25.92 5.10
C ARG A 585 3.66 27.15 4.59
N ASP A 586 2.93 28.22 4.26
CA ASP A 586 3.46 29.48 3.74
C ASP A 586 4.28 29.35 2.43
N GLU A 587 4.01 28.31 1.64
CA GLU A 587 4.59 28.16 0.31
C GLU A 587 3.94 29.12 -0.71
N PRO A 588 4.55 29.31 -1.90
CA PRO A 588 3.94 30.10 -2.98
C PRO A 588 2.50 29.66 -3.25
N TYR A 589 1.60 30.65 -3.37
CA TYR A 589 0.18 30.38 -3.53
C TYR A 589 -0.08 29.60 -4.84
N PRO A 590 -0.67 28.40 -4.79
CA PRO A 590 -0.79 27.54 -5.95
C PRO A 590 -1.69 28.11 -7.05
N GLU A 591 -1.24 28.02 -8.30
CA GLU A 591 -2.05 28.40 -9.46
C GLU A 591 -3.39 27.65 -9.53
N PRO A 592 -3.47 26.33 -9.23
CA PRO A 592 -4.75 25.61 -9.23
C PRO A 592 -5.80 26.16 -8.26
N LEU A 593 -5.41 26.98 -7.28
CA LEU A 593 -6.34 27.65 -6.35
C LEU A 593 -6.69 29.07 -6.79
N THR A 594 -6.62 29.38 -8.09
CA THR A 594 -6.96 30.68 -8.68
C THR A 594 -8.07 30.57 -9.72
N GLU A 595 -8.90 31.61 -9.85
CA GLU A 595 -9.97 31.61 -10.86
C GLU A 595 -9.42 31.52 -12.29
N ALA A 596 -8.31 32.21 -12.57
CA ALA A 596 -7.68 32.23 -13.90
C ALA A 596 -7.29 30.82 -14.36
N TRP A 597 -6.64 30.05 -13.48
CA TRP A 597 -6.28 28.66 -13.78
C TRP A 597 -7.54 27.79 -13.96
N GLN A 598 -8.56 28.01 -13.14
CA GLN A 598 -9.80 27.22 -13.19
C GLN A 598 -10.59 27.48 -14.48
N ILE A 599 -10.58 28.72 -15.00
CA ILE A 599 -11.14 29.06 -16.30
C ILE A 599 -10.40 28.35 -17.45
N THR A 600 -9.07 28.24 -17.38
CA THR A 600 -8.28 27.65 -18.47
C THR A 600 -8.30 26.11 -18.47
N HIS A 601 -8.51 25.48 -17.32
CA HIS A 601 -8.44 24.02 -17.17
C HIS A 601 -9.80 23.33 -17.02
N ASN A 602 -10.91 24.08 -17.02
CA ASN A 602 -12.25 23.51 -16.94
C ASN A 602 -13.19 24.08 -18.01
N GLU A 603 -13.66 23.21 -18.89
CA GLU A 603 -14.56 23.60 -19.98
C GLU A 603 -15.89 24.16 -19.46
N GLY A 604 -16.24 25.37 -19.92
CA GLY A 604 -17.48 26.08 -19.55
C GLY A 604 -17.48 26.68 -18.14
N TYR A 605 -16.32 26.74 -17.46
CA TYR A 605 -16.24 27.23 -16.10
C TYR A 605 -16.54 28.74 -15.95
N SER A 606 -16.11 29.55 -16.93
CA SER A 606 -16.41 30.99 -16.95
C SER A 606 -17.92 31.26 -16.96
N ASP A 607 -18.68 30.55 -17.81
CA ASP A 607 -20.14 30.67 -17.87
C ASP A 607 -20.80 30.17 -16.58
N LEU A 608 -20.31 29.06 -16.01
CA LEU A 608 -20.77 28.56 -14.72
C LEU A 608 -20.57 29.60 -13.61
N GLN A 609 -19.39 30.22 -13.51
CA GLN A 609 -19.11 31.27 -12.53
C GLN A 609 -19.98 32.50 -12.75
N LYS A 610 -20.23 32.89 -14.01
CA LYS A 610 -21.13 34.01 -14.32
C LYS A 610 -22.55 33.75 -13.83
N ILE A 611 -23.12 32.59 -14.16
CA ILE A 611 -24.45 32.19 -13.66
C ILE A 611 -24.46 32.17 -12.13
N ALA A 612 -23.42 31.61 -11.51
CA ALA A 612 -23.31 31.55 -10.07
C ALA A 612 -23.21 32.95 -9.43
N ARG A 613 -22.56 33.92 -10.09
CA ARG A 613 -22.48 35.32 -9.63
C ARG A 613 -23.84 36.01 -9.67
N ASP A 614 -24.64 35.77 -10.71
CA ASP A 614 -26.01 36.32 -10.82
C ASP A 614 -26.92 35.88 -9.65
N HIS A 615 -26.55 34.80 -8.96
CA HIS A 615 -27.24 34.26 -7.79
C HIS A 615 -26.47 34.44 -6.47
N ASP A 616 -25.33 35.12 -6.45
CA ASP A 616 -24.45 35.26 -5.28
C ASP A 616 -23.97 33.91 -4.69
N ARG A 617 -23.71 32.93 -5.57
CA ARG A 617 -23.28 31.57 -5.21
C ARG A 617 -21.97 31.14 -5.87
N HIS A 618 -21.25 32.09 -6.47
CA HIS A 618 -19.98 31.86 -7.15
C HIS A 618 -18.86 31.41 -6.21
N ALA A 619 -17.74 30.98 -6.79
CA ALA A 619 -16.51 30.73 -6.05
C ALA A 619 -15.70 32.02 -6.01
N ASP A 620 -15.60 32.63 -4.83
CA ASP A 620 -14.77 33.83 -4.62
C ASP A 620 -13.35 33.41 -4.24
N TYR A 621 -12.46 33.37 -5.23
CA TYR A 621 -11.08 32.94 -5.03
C TYR A 621 -10.23 33.91 -4.20
N ASP A 622 -10.60 35.19 -4.13
CA ASP A 622 -9.92 36.16 -3.26
C ASP A 622 -10.31 35.89 -1.80
N SER A 623 -11.59 35.61 -1.54
CA SER A 623 -12.08 35.18 -0.23
C SER A 623 -11.48 33.84 0.20
N ILE A 624 -11.39 32.85 -0.71
CA ILE A 624 -10.73 31.56 -0.44
C ILE A 624 -9.28 31.78 -0.05
N LYS A 625 -8.53 32.58 -0.83
CA LYS A 625 -7.14 32.91 -0.54
C LYS A 625 -6.98 33.58 0.82
N SER A 626 -7.83 34.56 1.14
CA SER A 626 -7.81 35.25 2.43
C SER A 626 -8.12 34.30 3.58
N THR A 627 -9.08 33.39 3.38
CA THR A 627 -9.47 32.38 4.37
C THR A 627 -8.30 31.44 4.66
N LEU A 628 -7.72 30.83 3.61
CA LEU A 628 -6.63 29.86 3.78
C LEU A 628 -5.37 30.47 4.39
N LYS A 629 -4.99 31.68 3.98
CA LYS A 629 -3.83 32.39 4.55
C LYS A 629 -4.05 32.91 5.97
N GLY A 630 -5.31 33.03 6.39
CA GLY A 630 -5.67 33.47 7.74
C GLY A 630 -5.67 32.35 8.77
N ILE A 631 -5.46 31.10 8.36
CA ILE A 631 -5.49 29.94 9.26
C ILE A 631 -4.14 29.79 9.96
N GLU A 632 -4.14 29.77 11.28
CA GLU A 632 -2.98 29.40 12.06
C GLU A 632 -2.89 27.87 12.20
N LEU A 633 -1.73 27.29 11.90
CA LEU A 633 -1.51 25.84 11.98
C LEU A 633 -1.85 25.27 13.37
N ARG A 634 -1.56 26.05 14.42
CA ARG A 634 -1.89 25.69 15.80
C ARG A 634 -3.37 25.49 16.03
N GLU A 635 -4.22 26.35 15.46
CA GLU A 635 -5.67 26.24 15.61
C GLU A 635 -6.21 24.96 14.95
N LEU A 636 -5.66 24.58 13.78
CA LEU A 636 -5.97 23.31 13.12
C LEU A 636 -5.52 22.11 13.96
N ALA A 637 -4.29 22.16 14.47
CA ALA A 637 -3.72 21.10 15.29
C ALA A 637 -4.55 20.88 16.56
N ASP A 638 -4.78 21.95 17.34
CA ASP A 638 -5.56 21.91 18.57
C ASP A 638 -7.00 21.42 18.29
N GLY A 639 -7.62 21.88 17.21
CA GLY A 639 -8.95 21.44 16.78
C GLY A 639 -9.02 19.96 16.40
N ALA A 640 -7.93 19.39 15.88
CA ALA A 640 -7.80 17.97 15.56
C ALA A 640 -7.30 17.11 16.73
N GLY A 641 -7.06 17.68 17.92
CA GLY A 641 -6.50 16.94 19.04
C GLY A 641 -5.03 16.52 18.82
N LEU A 642 -4.31 17.25 17.97
CA LEU A 642 -2.91 17.02 17.62
C LEU A 642 -2.06 18.20 18.11
N ASP A 643 -0.74 18.00 18.20
CA ASP A 643 0.18 19.13 18.25
C ASP A 643 0.58 19.59 16.83
N GLU A 644 1.23 20.76 16.73
CA GLU A 644 1.65 21.34 15.44
C GLU A 644 2.65 20.46 14.68
N GLU A 645 3.51 19.71 15.38
CA GLU A 645 4.50 18.82 14.77
C GLU A 645 3.80 17.62 14.12
N GLU A 646 2.85 17.02 14.84
CA GLU A 646 2.00 15.93 14.37
C GLU A 646 1.12 16.34 13.19
N TYR A 647 0.50 17.52 13.25
CA TYR A 647 -0.32 18.03 12.16
C TYR A 647 0.52 18.39 10.93
N SER A 648 1.70 18.99 11.14
CA SER A 648 2.66 19.28 10.06
C SER A 648 3.11 18.01 9.34
N ARG A 649 3.34 16.91 10.08
CA ARG A 649 3.63 15.60 9.49
C ARG A 649 2.46 15.06 8.67
N LEU A 650 1.24 15.14 9.21
CA LEU A 650 0.03 14.70 8.53
C LEU A 650 -0.16 15.39 7.16
N MET A 651 0.19 16.67 7.07
CA MET A 651 0.12 17.44 5.83
C MET A 651 1.12 17.01 4.75
N GLN A 652 2.17 16.26 5.10
CA GLN A 652 3.31 16.00 4.21
C GLN A 652 3.53 14.50 3.96
N THR A 653 3.16 13.64 4.90
CA THR A 653 3.50 12.22 4.82
C THR A 653 2.78 11.51 3.66
N PRO A 654 3.51 10.73 2.84
CA PRO A 654 2.92 9.86 1.83
C PRO A 654 2.53 8.48 2.41
N PHE A 655 2.76 8.23 3.70
CA PHE A 655 2.66 6.90 4.29
C PHE A 655 1.31 6.66 4.98
N VAL A 656 0.55 5.71 4.43
CA VAL A 656 -0.80 5.34 4.92
C VAL A 656 -0.80 4.99 6.42
N ASP A 657 0.17 4.20 6.90
CA ASP A 657 0.23 3.79 8.30
C ASP A 657 0.38 4.98 9.26
N GLU A 658 1.24 5.94 8.91
CA GLU A 658 1.42 7.16 9.69
C GLU A 658 0.16 8.02 9.69
N CYS A 659 -0.47 8.18 8.52
CA CYS A 659 -1.73 8.89 8.38
C CYS A 659 -2.82 8.31 9.29
N VAL A 660 -3.02 6.99 9.22
CA VAL A 660 -4.00 6.28 10.05
C VAL A 660 -3.67 6.44 11.53
N HIS A 661 -2.40 6.27 11.92
CA HIS A 661 -1.99 6.40 13.31
C HIS A 661 -2.29 7.79 13.88
N ILE A 662 -1.86 8.86 13.19
CA ILE A 662 -2.04 10.25 13.62
C ILE A 662 -3.54 10.58 13.69
N VAL A 663 -4.31 10.23 12.66
CA VAL A 663 -5.77 10.48 12.63
C VAL A 663 -6.49 9.79 13.78
N ILE A 664 -6.22 8.49 14.02
CA ILE A 664 -6.87 7.74 15.10
C ILE A 664 -6.50 8.32 16.47
N ARG A 665 -5.26 8.76 16.66
CA ARG A 665 -4.84 9.39 17.91
C ARG A 665 -5.54 10.73 18.15
N GLY A 666 -5.68 11.57 17.12
CA GLY A 666 -6.42 12.83 17.22
C GLY A 666 -7.90 12.60 17.57
N LEU A 667 -8.55 11.66 16.90
CA LEU A 667 -9.98 11.35 17.10
C LEU A 667 -10.31 10.74 18.48
N LYS A 668 -9.32 10.17 19.17
CA LYS A 668 -9.46 9.63 20.53
C LYS A 668 -9.47 10.72 21.62
N LYS A 669 -9.00 11.94 21.31
CA LYS A 669 -9.12 13.09 22.21
C LYS A 669 -10.49 13.77 22.03
#